data_AF-A0A163WAB6-F1
#
_entry.id   AF-A0A163WAB6-F1
#
_cell.length_a   1.000
_cell.length_b   1.000
_cell.length_c   1.000
_cell.angle_alpha   90.00
_cell.angle_beta   90.00
_cell.angle_gamma   90.00
#
_symmetry.space_group_name_H-M   'P 1'
#
loop_
_entity.id
_entity.type
_entity.pdbx_description
1 polymer ?
#
loop_
_entity_poly.entity_id
_entity_poly.type
_entity_poly.pdbx_seq_one_letter_code
_entity_poly.pdbx_strand_id
1 'polypeptide(L)'
;MTEYFDLVLTFIADNPSLAGLICFLAAMGEALFLIGLFVPSTVVLVGAGTLVGLGKLDLAPIFIWTVLGASAGDAISYWIGYTFKDRIKNMWPLSKYAHIIESGEKFFAKHGGKSVFFGRFVPGVKSVVPGIAGMAGMNFSRFSVVNITSAFAWTVAHLGPGILAGSALGAIGQISGRLALVLGALLLIVFLTVMLGRWLIVIILPLFPNAHAAIVSWFVKRPGRISQWIARNFDPAHPRSVGMLASALLLLISMPAFFWIVGEVAPGEPMVRADLAILNLFDSLRTPLGDKIMVFLTTLGDGIVVTAVTVAVAAYLFLRKAWRRGTGFVIAMAGTALFVPLFKLVLHRSRPIELYAGADAYSFPSGHATLNAVLFGICAVLIAHDLSRWAKAGIFTVTATFVIAIGFSRIYLGAHWMSDVLAGLFFGTAMVSAFAFVFGPIHNEKIGRATVAAIAVLTLAVFGGWHLSGTYQNALQVYEPRESKEVLTASGWKEGGWTQLPAHRIELNGDTEEPLVIQYAGALNRFAELAGKAGWQQPPKWSLSSATGFVEGKTSPDSLPILPRTQNGRQPSLMLIREDPDDRQGGRWVLRLWPSRYQILHHGTLQPLYLGSVVHEDILRPMGEFSGPRTNVDVPDPADNPALLMTSAVTRKRADGTLVVLGSGSEAPTSTGPTSDLAPSRAR
;
A
#
# COMPACT_ATOMS: atom_id res chain seq x y z
N MET A 1 -3.64 5.22 -19.30
CA MET A 1 -4.33 4.28 -18.37
C MET A 1 -5.85 4.36 -18.44
N THR A 2 -6.46 5.54 -18.48
CA THR A 2 -7.94 5.70 -18.59
C THR A 2 -8.52 5.13 -19.89
N GLU A 3 -7.91 5.39 -21.05
CA GLU A 3 -8.49 4.97 -22.35
C GLU A 3 -8.59 3.44 -22.58
N TYR A 4 -7.66 2.62 -22.06
CA TYR A 4 -7.80 1.16 -22.20
C TYR A 4 -8.79 0.58 -21.22
N PHE A 5 -8.80 1.12 -20.02
CA PHE A 5 -9.84 0.79 -19.06
C PHE A 5 -11.19 1.07 -19.74
N ASP A 6 -11.35 2.21 -20.40
CA ASP A 6 -12.56 2.53 -21.16
C ASP A 6 -12.83 1.56 -22.32
N LEU A 7 -11.82 1.07 -23.07
CA LEU A 7 -12.02 0.12 -24.18
C LEU A 7 -12.44 -1.27 -23.72
N VAL A 8 -11.81 -1.80 -22.66
CA VAL A 8 -12.22 -3.08 -22.04
C VAL A 8 -13.59 -2.94 -21.39
N LEU A 9 -13.86 -1.82 -20.72
CA LEU A 9 -15.16 -1.52 -20.14
C LEU A 9 -16.25 -1.45 -21.21
N THR A 10 -15.96 -0.86 -22.36
CA THR A 10 -16.91 -0.72 -23.48
C THR A 10 -17.19 -2.08 -24.12
N PHE A 11 -16.17 -2.89 -24.38
CA PHE A 11 -16.37 -4.26 -24.88
C PHE A 11 -17.25 -5.12 -23.95
N ILE A 12 -17.04 -5.02 -22.64
CA ILE A 12 -17.85 -5.75 -21.66
C ILE A 12 -19.29 -5.19 -21.60
N ALA A 13 -19.43 -3.86 -21.65
CA ALA A 13 -20.75 -3.20 -21.67
C ALA A 13 -21.56 -3.56 -22.93
N ASP A 14 -20.89 -3.71 -24.07
CA ASP A 14 -21.53 -4.08 -25.34
C ASP A 14 -21.90 -5.58 -25.42
N ASN A 15 -21.33 -6.41 -24.53
CA ASN A 15 -21.55 -7.86 -24.49
C ASN A 15 -22.07 -8.35 -23.11
N PRO A 16 -23.21 -7.84 -22.62
CA PRO A 16 -23.69 -8.13 -21.26
C PRO A 16 -24.11 -9.60 -21.07
N SER A 17 -24.56 -10.26 -22.13
CA SER A 17 -24.89 -11.70 -22.13
C SER A 17 -23.65 -12.57 -21.92
N LEU A 18 -22.52 -12.20 -22.54
CA LEU A 18 -21.24 -12.89 -22.38
C LEU A 18 -20.71 -12.70 -20.95
N ALA A 19 -20.82 -11.49 -20.40
CA ALA A 19 -20.46 -11.23 -19.00
C ALA A 19 -21.31 -12.08 -18.04
N GLY A 20 -22.61 -12.20 -18.29
CA GLY A 20 -23.50 -13.11 -17.57
C GLY A 20 -23.08 -14.58 -17.67
N LEU A 21 -22.77 -15.06 -18.87
CA LEU A 21 -22.29 -16.43 -19.10
C LEU A 21 -20.97 -16.72 -18.38
N ILE A 22 -20.03 -15.79 -18.37
CA ILE A 22 -18.76 -15.91 -17.64
C ILE A 22 -19.04 -16.04 -16.12
N CYS A 23 -19.93 -15.19 -15.58
CA CYS A 23 -20.33 -15.27 -14.18
C CYS A 23 -21.01 -16.63 -13.86
N PHE A 24 -21.87 -17.12 -14.74
CA PHE A 24 -22.49 -18.44 -14.63
C PHE A 24 -21.43 -19.56 -14.59
N LEU A 25 -20.52 -19.59 -15.55
CA LEU A 25 -19.49 -20.63 -15.64
C LEU A 25 -18.51 -20.58 -14.47
N ALA A 26 -18.12 -19.38 -14.02
CA ALA A 26 -17.26 -19.20 -12.86
C ALA A 26 -17.94 -19.67 -11.57
N ALA A 27 -19.21 -19.28 -11.35
CA ALA A 27 -19.99 -19.69 -10.18
C ALA A 27 -20.30 -21.19 -10.19
N MET A 28 -20.64 -21.75 -11.35
CA MET A 28 -20.88 -23.18 -11.53
C MET A 28 -19.60 -23.97 -11.28
N GLY A 29 -18.48 -23.58 -11.89
CA GLY A 29 -17.20 -24.25 -11.74
C GLY A 29 -16.72 -24.27 -10.29
N GLU A 30 -16.94 -23.19 -9.55
CA GLU A 30 -16.60 -23.13 -8.12
C GLU A 30 -17.54 -23.96 -7.22
N ALA A 31 -18.78 -24.18 -7.64
CA ALA A 31 -19.75 -25.01 -6.94
C ALA A 31 -19.61 -26.52 -7.28
N LEU A 32 -18.82 -26.88 -8.30
CA LEU A 32 -18.57 -28.26 -8.67
C LEU A 32 -17.70 -29.00 -7.64
N PHE A 33 -18.05 -30.26 -7.43
CA PHE A 33 -17.43 -31.15 -6.46
C PHE A 33 -15.91 -31.28 -6.72
N LEU A 34 -15.10 -30.86 -5.75
CA LEU A 34 -13.63 -30.72 -5.79
C LEU A 34 -13.05 -29.76 -6.86
N ILE A 35 -13.61 -29.72 -8.07
CA ILE A 35 -13.18 -28.83 -9.16
C ILE A 35 -13.20 -27.38 -8.69
N GLY A 36 -14.19 -27.02 -7.89
CA GLY A 36 -14.33 -25.68 -7.36
C GLY A 36 -13.23 -25.21 -6.41
N LEU A 37 -12.33 -26.09 -5.97
CA LEU A 37 -11.12 -25.68 -5.26
C LEU A 37 -10.14 -24.92 -6.16
N PHE A 38 -10.19 -25.16 -7.47
CA PHE A 38 -9.24 -24.62 -8.46
C PHE A 38 -9.82 -23.47 -9.29
N VAL A 39 -11.11 -23.15 -9.13
CA VAL A 39 -11.79 -22.09 -9.87
C VAL A 39 -11.98 -20.86 -8.97
N PRO A 40 -11.17 -19.80 -9.11
CA PRO A 40 -11.27 -18.61 -8.25
C PRO A 40 -12.39 -17.67 -8.73
N SER A 41 -13.65 -17.99 -8.43
CA SER A 41 -14.80 -17.19 -8.90
C SER A 41 -14.84 -15.79 -8.27
N THR A 42 -14.28 -15.62 -7.07
CA THR A 42 -14.35 -14.36 -6.31
C THR A 42 -13.82 -13.17 -7.09
N VAL A 43 -12.71 -13.34 -7.83
CA VAL A 43 -12.13 -12.26 -8.64
C VAL A 43 -13.08 -11.85 -9.77
N VAL A 44 -13.66 -12.84 -10.46
CA VAL A 44 -14.62 -12.63 -11.55
C VAL A 44 -15.87 -11.92 -11.03
N LEU A 45 -16.45 -12.40 -9.93
CA LEU A 45 -17.70 -11.85 -9.37
C LEU A 45 -17.51 -10.48 -8.75
N VAL A 46 -16.41 -10.23 -8.03
CA VAL A 46 -16.09 -8.87 -7.52
C VAL A 46 -15.86 -7.91 -8.68
N GLY A 47 -15.18 -8.36 -9.74
CA GLY A 47 -15.00 -7.59 -10.98
C GLY A 47 -16.34 -7.24 -11.65
N ALA A 48 -17.19 -8.24 -11.88
CA ALA A 48 -18.52 -8.05 -12.44
C ALA A 48 -19.39 -7.13 -11.57
N GLY A 49 -19.35 -7.30 -10.24
CA GLY A 49 -20.01 -6.39 -9.30
C GLY A 49 -19.49 -4.96 -9.42
N THR A 50 -18.18 -4.77 -9.58
CA THR A 50 -17.58 -3.43 -9.80
C THR A 50 -18.10 -2.78 -11.08
N LEU A 51 -18.22 -3.55 -12.17
CA LEU A 51 -18.78 -3.06 -13.43
C LEU A 51 -20.26 -2.68 -13.29
N VAL A 52 -21.04 -3.46 -12.52
CA VAL A 52 -22.42 -3.11 -12.18
C VAL A 52 -22.47 -1.80 -11.38
N GLY A 53 -21.61 -1.64 -10.38
CA GLY A 53 -21.51 -0.41 -9.59
C GLY A 53 -21.09 0.82 -10.40
N LEU A 54 -20.26 0.64 -11.43
CA LEU A 54 -19.88 1.68 -12.39
C LEU A 54 -20.98 2.01 -13.41
N GLY A 55 -22.11 1.32 -13.37
CA GLY A 55 -23.21 1.48 -14.34
C GLY A 55 -22.89 0.92 -15.73
N LYS A 56 -21.91 0.02 -15.85
CA LYS A 56 -21.50 -0.61 -17.12
C LYS A 56 -22.22 -1.94 -17.39
N LEU A 57 -22.78 -2.58 -16.37
CA LEU A 57 -23.57 -3.81 -16.48
C LEU A 57 -24.83 -3.69 -15.62
N ASP A 58 -25.93 -4.29 -16.08
CA ASP A 58 -27.16 -4.34 -15.29
C ASP A 58 -27.07 -5.38 -14.18
N LEU A 59 -27.54 -5.00 -12.98
CA LEU A 59 -27.50 -5.88 -11.80
C LEU A 59 -28.33 -7.15 -12.01
N ALA A 60 -29.56 -7.02 -12.49
CA ALA A 60 -30.51 -8.12 -12.59
C ALA A 60 -29.98 -9.33 -13.40
N PRO A 61 -29.49 -9.16 -14.65
CA PRO A 61 -29.00 -10.30 -15.42
C PRO A 61 -27.75 -10.94 -14.80
N ILE A 62 -26.76 -10.15 -14.37
CA ILE A 62 -25.53 -10.68 -13.75
C ILE A 62 -25.85 -11.45 -12.46
N PHE A 63 -26.76 -10.92 -11.65
CA PHE A 63 -27.22 -11.56 -10.44
C PHE A 63 -27.92 -12.91 -10.73
N ILE A 64 -28.85 -12.93 -11.68
CA ILE A 64 -29.58 -14.15 -12.07
C ILE A 64 -28.62 -15.22 -12.60
N TRP A 65 -27.72 -14.86 -13.52
CA TRP A 65 -26.74 -15.80 -14.07
C TRP A 65 -25.83 -16.40 -13.00
N THR A 66 -25.40 -15.59 -12.03
CA THR A 66 -24.55 -16.04 -10.93
C THR A 66 -25.30 -17.03 -10.01
N VAL A 67 -26.55 -16.72 -9.64
CA VAL A 67 -27.39 -17.60 -8.82
C VAL A 67 -27.65 -18.92 -9.54
N LEU A 68 -27.99 -18.88 -10.84
CA LEU A 68 -28.21 -20.07 -11.64
C LEU A 68 -26.95 -20.93 -11.76
N GLY A 69 -25.79 -20.31 -12.01
CA GLY A 69 -24.52 -21.02 -12.11
C GLY A 69 -24.15 -21.73 -10.81
N ALA A 70 -24.17 -20.99 -9.69
CA ALA A 70 -23.90 -21.56 -8.37
C ALA A 70 -24.89 -22.69 -8.03
N SER A 71 -26.18 -22.51 -8.32
CA SER A 71 -27.20 -23.53 -8.04
C SER A 71 -27.01 -24.77 -8.91
N ALA A 72 -26.66 -24.60 -10.19
CA ALA A 72 -26.41 -25.69 -11.11
C ALA A 72 -25.19 -26.52 -10.71
N GLY A 73 -24.08 -25.88 -10.33
CA GLY A 73 -22.88 -26.58 -9.87
C GLY A 73 -23.14 -27.42 -8.61
N ASP A 74 -23.85 -26.86 -7.63
CA ASP A 74 -24.26 -27.59 -6.42
C ASP A 74 -25.22 -28.75 -6.73
N ALA A 75 -26.13 -28.57 -7.69
CA ALA A 75 -27.04 -29.63 -8.12
C ALA A 75 -26.27 -30.78 -8.78
N ILE A 76 -25.32 -30.49 -9.66
CA ILE A 76 -24.45 -31.49 -10.28
C ILE A 76 -23.67 -32.25 -9.19
N SER A 77 -23.08 -31.52 -8.24
CA SER A 77 -22.38 -32.09 -7.09
C SER A 77 -23.27 -33.01 -6.26
N TYR A 78 -24.51 -32.60 -5.99
CA TYR A 78 -25.53 -33.43 -5.33
C TYR A 78 -25.83 -34.72 -6.11
N TRP A 79 -26.01 -34.64 -7.44
CA TRP A 79 -26.30 -35.81 -8.27
C TRP A 79 -25.13 -36.79 -8.32
N ILE A 80 -23.89 -36.28 -8.38
CA ILE A 80 -22.68 -37.10 -8.26
C ILE A 80 -22.71 -37.85 -6.93
N GLY A 81 -22.95 -37.15 -5.82
CA GLY A 81 -23.07 -37.76 -4.50
C GLY A 81 -24.20 -38.80 -4.39
N TYR A 82 -25.36 -38.49 -4.97
CA TYR A 82 -26.54 -39.37 -4.97
C TYR A 82 -26.32 -40.64 -5.80
N THR A 83 -25.62 -40.54 -6.92
CA THR A 83 -25.38 -41.65 -7.86
C THR A 83 -24.29 -42.60 -7.35
N PHE A 84 -23.16 -42.06 -6.90
CA PHE A 84 -22.01 -42.87 -6.52
C PHE A 84 -22.00 -43.27 -5.03
N LYS A 85 -22.76 -42.58 -4.16
CA LYS A 85 -22.88 -42.90 -2.73
C LYS A 85 -21.50 -43.10 -2.09
N ASP A 86 -21.33 -44.13 -1.25
CA ASP A 86 -20.05 -44.42 -0.58
C ASP A 86 -18.90 -44.78 -1.53
N ARG A 87 -19.18 -45.11 -2.80
CA ARG A 87 -18.11 -45.43 -3.77
C ARG A 87 -17.20 -44.24 -4.06
N ILE A 88 -17.71 -43.00 -3.92
CA ILE A 88 -16.93 -41.77 -4.10
C ILE A 88 -15.67 -41.73 -3.22
N LYS A 89 -15.74 -42.29 -2.01
CA LYS A 89 -14.63 -42.29 -1.04
C LYS A 89 -13.44 -43.12 -1.52
N ASN A 90 -13.67 -44.09 -2.40
CA ASN A 90 -12.66 -45.03 -2.87
C ASN A 90 -12.13 -44.69 -4.28
N MET A 91 -12.67 -43.66 -4.94
CA MET A 91 -12.26 -43.25 -6.28
C MET A 91 -11.11 -42.24 -6.21
N TRP A 92 -10.14 -42.36 -7.10
CA TRP A 92 -9.10 -41.33 -7.25
C TRP A 92 -9.69 -40.07 -7.92
N PRO A 93 -9.35 -38.83 -7.48
CA PRO A 93 -8.39 -38.47 -6.43
C PRO A 93 -8.99 -38.37 -5.01
N LEU A 94 -10.30 -38.58 -4.87
CA LEU A 94 -11.06 -38.42 -3.61
C LEU A 94 -10.59 -39.33 -2.47
N SER A 95 -10.06 -40.51 -2.78
CA SER A 95 -9.47 -41.42 -1.81
C SER A 95 -8.30 -40.82 -1.02
N LYS A 96 -7.57 -39.83 -1.58
CA LYS A 96 -6.51 -39.09 -0.87
C LYS A 96 -7.06 -38.07 0.13
N TYR A 97 -8.33 -37.69 0.01
CA TYR A 97 -8.98 -36.63 0.79
C TYR A 97 -10.20 -37.14 1.57
N ALA A 98 -10.27 -38.44 1.84
CA ALA A 98 -11.39 -39.08 2.55
C ALA A 98 -11.73 -38.40 3.90
N HIS A 99 -10.73 -37.90 4.61
CA HIS A 99 -10.91 -37.16 5.87
C HIS A 99 -11.76 -35.88 5.73
N ILE A 100 -11.74 -35.21 4.55
CA ILE A 100 -12.55 -34.01 4.28
C ILE A 100 -14.02 -34.42 4.07
N ILE A 101 -14.24 -35.53 3.36
CA ILE A 101 -15.57 -36.10 3.14
C ILE A 101 -16.18 -36.55 4.47
N GLU A 102 -15.43 -37.28 5.30
CA GLU A 102 -15.87 -37.70 6.64
C GLU A 102 -16.19 -36.52 7.57
N SER A 103 -15.39 -35.44 7.50
CA SER A 103 -15.65 -34.22 8.26
C SER A 103 -16.94 -33.54 7.81
N GLY A 104 -17.19 -33.52 6.50
CA GLY A 104 -18.43 -33.02 5.92
C GLY A 104 -19.64 -33.90 6.28
N GLU A 105 -19.49 -35.23 6.34
CA GLU A 105 -20.54 -36.16 6.78
C GLU A 105 -20.90 -35.94 8.25
N LYS A 106 -19.91 -35.82 9.13
CA LYS A 106 -20.12 -35.48 10.55
C LYS A 106 -20.83 -34.13 10.70
N PHE A 107 -20.46 -33.14 9.87
CA PHE A 107 -21.10 -31.83 9.87
C PHE A 107 -22.55 -31.89 9.35
N PHE A 108 -22.81 -32.68 8.30
CA PHE A 108 -24.14 -32.91 7.72
C PHE A 108 -25.04 -33.69 8.68
N ALA A 109 -24.56 -34.75 9.33
CA ALA A 109 -25.29 -35.50 10.34
C ALA A 109 -25.71 -34.62 11.53
N LYS A 110 -24.89 -33.64 11.91
CA LYS A 110 -25.16 -32.74 13.04
C LYS A 110 -26.15 -31.60 12.71
N HIS A 111 -26.11 -31.02 11.51
CA HIS A 111 -26.92 -29.83 11.18
C HIS A 111 -27.93 -30.03 10.04
N GLY A 112 -27.96 -31.19 9.40
CA GLY A 112 -28.91 -31.58 8.35
C GLY A 112 -28.94 -30.58 7.19
N GLY A 113 -30.15 -30.19 6.76
CA GLY A 113 -30.32 -29.22 5.68
C GLY A 113 -29.65 -27.86 5.93
N LYS A 114 -29.43 -27.45 7.20
CA LYS A 114 -28.70 -26.20 7.51
C LYS A 114 -27.24 -26.26 7.05
N SER A 115 -26.66 -27.45 6.96
CA SER A 115 -25.29 -27.65 6.48
C SER A 115 -25.12 -27.19 5.04
N VAL A 116 -26.14 -27.40 4.18
CA VAL A 116 -26.11 -26.96 2.78
C VAL A 116 -26.06 -25.45 2.70
N PHE A 117 -26.86 -24.75 3.51
CA PHE A 117 -26.89 -23.29 3.52
C PHE A 117 -25.58 -22.68 4.04
N PHE A 118 -25.18 -23.04 5.27
CA PHE A 118 -24.03 -22.43 5.92
C PHE A 118 -22.69 -22.95 5.35
N GLY A 119 -22.67 -24.17 4.84
CA GLY A 119 -21.48 -24.77 4.20
C GLY A 119 -20.98 -23.96 3.01
N ARG A 120 -21.89 -23.30 2.27
CA ARG A 120 -21.54 -22.47 1.10
C ARG A 120 -20.62 -21.29 1.42
N PHE A 121 -20.66 -20.80 2.65
CA PHE A 121 -19.86 -19.66 3.11
C PHE A 121 -18.51 -20.06 3.72
N VAL A 122 -18.22 -21.36 3.80
CA VAL A 122 -17.00 -21.88 4.42
C VAL A 122 -16.07 -22.42 3.32
N PRO A 123 -14.89 -21.81 3.10
CA PRO A 123 -13.91 -22.29 2.12
C PRO A 123 -13.53 -23.76 2.34
N GLY A 124 -13.42 -24.54 1.26
CA GLY A 124 -13.12 -25.98 1.29
C GLY A 124 -14.31 -26.88 1.68
N VAL A 125 -15.25 -26.39 2.49
CA VAL A 125 -16.48 -27.12 2.84
C VAL A 125 -17.55 -26.96 1.76
N LYS A 126 -17.66 -25.76 1.17
CA LYS A 126 -18.66 -25.43 0.15
C LYS A 126 -18.67 -26.38 -1.06
N SER A 127 -17.50 -26.85 -1.50
CA SER A 127 -17.36 -27.71 -2.68
C SER A 127 -17.67 -29.18 -2.40
N VAL A 128 -17.90 -29.58 -1.14
CA VAL A 128 -18.09 -31.00 -0.76
C VAL A 128 -19.49 -31.25 -0.20
N VAL A 129 -20.07 -30.28 0.53
CA VAL A 129 -21.37 -30.44 1.21
C VAL A 129 -22.53 -30.84 0.27
N PRO A 130 -22.70 -30.26 -0.93
CA PRO A 130 -23.77 -30.68 -1.83
C PRO A 130 -23.67 -32.15 -2.23
N GLY A 131 -22.45 -32.64 -2.50
CA GLY A 131 -22.22 -34.06 -2.78
C GLY A 131 -22.53 -34.95 -1.58
N ILE A 132 -22.15 -34.53 -0.37
CA ILE A 132 -22.48 -35.28 0.85
C ILE A 132 -23.99 -35.32 1.09
N ALA A 133 -24.72 -34.23 0.81
CA ALA A 133 -26.18 -34.22 0.90
C ALA A 133 -26.81 -35.25 -0.04
N GLY A 134 -26.26 -35.40 -1.25
CA GLY A 134 -26.64 -36.45 -2.20
C GLY A 134 -26.30 -37.86 -1.71
N MET A 135 -25.09 -38.06 -1.18
CA MET A 135 -24.65 -39.35 -0.61
C MET A 135 -25.59 -39.79 0.52
N ALA A 136 -25.91 -38.87 1.43
CA ALA A 136 -26.83 -39.08 2.54
C ALA A 136 -28.31 -39.27 2.11
N GLY A 137 -28.64 -39.11 0.83
CA GLY A 137 -29.98 -39.34 0.30
C GLY A 137 -30.99 -38.25 0.68
N MET A 138 -30.54 -37.02 0.92
CA MET A 138 -31.42 -35.88 1.15
C MET A 138 -32.40 -35.72 -0.02
N ASN A 139 -33.69 -35.50 0.23
CA ASN A 139 -34.65 -35.29 -0.85
C ASN A 139 -34.28 -34.07 -1.73
N PHE A 140 -34.30 -34.26 -3.05
CA PHE A 140 -33.86 -33.24 -4.03
C PHE A 140 -34.65 -31.92 -3.92
N SER A 141 -35.96 -31.97 -3.69
CA SER A 141 -36.77 -30.74 -3.57
C SER A 141 -36.35 -29.92 -2.35
N ARG A 142 -36.12 -30.59 -1.21
CA ARG A 142 -35.60 -29.93 0.00
C ARG A 142 -34.20 -29.37 -0.22
N PHE A 143 -33.34 -30.12 -0.90
CA PHE A 143 -32.00 -29.68 -1.26
C PHE A 143 -32.05 -28.43 -2.14
N SER A 144 -32.84 -28.44 -3.22
CA SER A 144 -32.95 -27.36 -4.20
C SER A 144 -33.44 -26.04 -3.58
N VAL A 145 -34.42 -26.09 -2.67
CA VAL A 145 -34.86 -24.87 -1.95
C VAL A 145 -33.72 -24.26 -1.14
N VAL A 146 -32.96 -25.08 -0.40
CA VAL A 146 -31.83 -24.59 0.41
C VAL A 146 -30.66 -24.15 -0.47
N ASN A 147 -30.41 -24.85 -1.58
CA ASN A 147 -29.39 -24.51 -2.55
C ASN A 147 -29.68 -23.14 -3.19
N ILE A 148 -30.87 -22.92 -3.74
CA ILE A 148 -31.21 -21.66 -4.41
C ILE A 148 -31.17 -20.49 -3.43
N THR A 149 -31.74 -20.65 -2.23
CA THR A 149 -31.73 -19.59 -1.22
C THR A 149 -30.33 -19.25 -0.72
N SER A 150 -29.45 -20.24 -0.55
CA SER A 150 -28.05 -19.98 -0.19
C SER A 150 -27.23 -19.41 -1.35
N ALA A 151 -27.49 -19.82 -2.59
CA ALA A 151 -26.87 -19.26 -3.79
C ALA A 151 -27.21 -17.77 -3.94
N PHE A 152 -28.46 -17.39 -3.67
CA PHE A 152 -28.90 -16.00 -3.63
C PHE A 152 -28.08 -15.18 -2.62
N ALA A 153 -28.05 -15.62 -1.35
CA ALA A 153 -27.33 -14.92 -0.29
C ALA A 153 -25.81 -14.85 -0.56
N TRP A 154 -25.24 -15.92 -1.11
CA TRP A 154 -23.83 -15.98 -1.49
C TRP A 154 -23.49 -15.03 -2.65
N THR A 155 -24.39 -14.91 -3.63
CA THR A 155 -24.24 -13.98 -4.76
C THR A 155 -24.23 -12.54 -4.27
N VAL A 156 -25.13 -12.17 -3.33
CA VAL A 156 -25.10 -10.85 -2.68
C VAL A 156 -23.75 -10.61 -1.99
N ALA A 157 -23.23 -11.60 -1.28
CA ALA A 157 -21.96 -11.46 -0.56
C ALA A 157 -20.73 -11.28 -1.48
N HIS A 158 -20.78 -11.77 -2.73
CA HIS A 158 -19.66 -11.68 -3.69
C HIS A 158 -19.79 -10.51 -4.67
N LEU A 159 -20.98 -10.25 -5.20
CA LEU A 159 -21.23 -9.10 -6.07
C LEU A 159 -21.28 -7.79 -5.27
N GLY A 160 -21.87 -7.81 -4.08
CA GLY A 160 -22.14 -6.62 -3.25
C GLY A 160 -20.91 -5.74 -2.98
N PRO A 161 -19.78 -6.30 -2.48
CA PRO A 161 -18.55 -5.51 -2.29
C PRO A 161 -18.04 -4.87 -3.58
N GLY A 162 -18.14 -5.58 -4.71
CA GLY A 162 -17.82 -5.05 -6.03
C GLY A 162 -18.75 -3.89 -6.40
N ILE A 163 -20.06 -4.06 -6.25
CA ILE A 163 -21.06 -3.01 -6.56
C ILE A 163 -20.81 -1.76 -5.72
N LEU A 164 -20.54 -1.91 -4.43
CA LEU A 164 -20.20 -0.79 -3.55
C LEU A 164 -18.90 -0.11 -3.98
N ALA A 165 -17.86 -0.88 -4.30
CA ALA A 165 -16.59 -0.37 -4.79
C ALA A 165 -16.75 0.36 -6.13
N GLY A 166 -17.50 -0.21 -7.08
CA GLY A 166 -17.80 0.38 -8.38
C GLY A 166 -18.63 1.64 -8.27
N SER A 167 -19.65 1.65 -7.41
CA SER A 167 -20.49 2.84 -7.16
C SER A 167 -19.68 3.96 -6.51
N ALA A 168 -18.81 3.61 -5.56
CA ALA A 168 -17.85 4.54 -5.01
C ALA A 168 -16.88 5.06 -6.08
N LEU A 169 -16.35 4.19 -6.96
CA LEU A 169 -15.46 4.57 -8.07
C LEU A 169 -16.15 5.46 -9.11
N GLY A 170 -17.43 5.22 -9.41
CA GLY A 170 -18.23 6.04 -10.31
C GLY A 170 -18.52 7.42 -9.72
N ALA A 171 -18.82 7.50 -8.42
CA ALA A 171 -18.87 8.76 -7.68
C ALA A 171 -17.49 9.46 -7.61
N ILE A 172 -16.40 8.69 -7.60
CA ILE A 172 -15.00 9.11 -7.73
C ILE A 172 -14.62 9.47 -9.18
N GLY A 173 -15.46 9.25 -10.19
CA GLY A 173 -15.21 9.74 -11.56
C GLY A 173 -15.10 11.27 -11.66
N GLN A 174 -15.61 12.00 -10.65
CA GLN A 174 -15.38 13.45 -10.46
C GLN A 174 -14.17 13.78 -9.58
N ILE A 175 -13.48 12.78 -9.04
CA ILE A 175 -12.36 12.91 -8.12
C ILE A 175 -11.04 12.81 -8.92
N SER A 176 -10.07 13.67 -8.57
CA SER A 176 -8.76 13.66 -9.23
C SER A 176 -8.09 12.28 -9.16
N GLY A 177 -7.47 11.81 -10.25
CA GLY A 177 -6.77 10.52 -10.29
C GLY A 177 -5.71 10.35 -9.19
N ARG A 178 -5.17 11.45 -8.66
CA ARG A 178 -4.27 11.48 -7.49
C ARG A 178 -4.91 10.90 -6.23
N LEU A 179 -6.16 11.28 -5.94
CA LEU A 179 -6.88 10.75 -4.78
C LEU A 179 -7.19 9.25 -4.95
N ALA A 180 -7.53 8.82 -6.17
CA ALA A 180 -7.74 7.40 -6.46
C ALA A 180 -6.46 6.58 -6.20
N LEU A 181 -5.28 7.09 -6.58
CA LEU A 181 -4.00 6.45 -6.26
C LEU A 181 -3.75 6.35 -4.75
N VAL A 182 -4.01 7.43 -4.00
CA VAL A 182 -3.78 7.46 -2.55
C VAL A 182 -4.72 6.51 -1.81
N LEU A 183 -6.02 6.55 -2.14
CA LEU A 183 -7.00 5.62 -1.57
C LEU A 183 -6.71 4.18 -2.00
N GLY A 184 -6.30 3.97 -3.25
CA GLY A 184 -5.86 2.68 -3.75
C GLY A 184 -4.65 2.13 -2.98
N ALA A 185 -3.65 2.96 -2.70
CA ALA A 185 -2.49 2.58 -1.88
C ALA A 185 -2.91 2.24 -0.44
N LEU A 186 -3.77 3.05 0.19
CA LEU A 186 -4.30 2.77 1.52
C LEU A 186 -5.09 1.44 1.54
N LEU A 187 -5.98 1.21 0.58
CA LEU A 187 -6.74 -0.03 0.45
C LEU A 187 -5.85 -1.23 0.17
N LEU A 188 -4.79 -1.07 -0.62
CA LEU A 188 -3.79 -2.12 -0.85
C LEU A 188 -3.07 -2.47 0.45
N ILE A 189 -2.64 -1.48 1.24
CA ILE A 189 -2.03 -1.71 2.55
C ILE A 189 -3.00 -2.44 3.49
N VAL A 190 -4.27 -2.04 3.53
CA VAL A 190 -5.33 -2.72 4.29
C VAL A 190 -5.46 -4.18 3.82
N PHE A 191 -5.56 -4.40 2.52
CA PHE A 191 -5.68 -5.73 1.92
C PHE A 191 -4.48 -6.62 2.25
N LEU A 192 -3.25 -6.11 2.07
CA LEU A 192 -2.03 -6.82 2.42
C LEU A 192 -1.97 -7.15 3.91
N THR A 193 -2.39 -6.23 4.79
CA THR A 193 -2.47 -6.47 6.23
C THR A 193 -3.45 -7.62 6.56
N VAL A 194 -4.62 -7.64 5.91
CA VAL A 194 -5.61 -8.72 6.07
C VAL A 194 -5.09 -10.04 5.51
N MET A 195 -4.43 -10.03 4.35
CA MET A 195 -3.84 -11.21 3.73
C MET A 195 -2.71 -11.78 4.57
N LEU A 196 -1.79 -10.94 5.06
CA LEU A 196 -0.72 -11.36 5.98
C LEU A 196 -1.29 -11.94 7.26
N GLY A 197 -2.32 -11.31 7.84
CA GLY A 197 -3.05 -11.85 8.99
C GLY A 197 -3.66 -13.22 8.70
N ARG A 198 -4.26 -13.41 7.52
CA ARG A 198 -4.82 -14.70 7.09
C ARG A 198 -3.74 -15.74 6.85
N TRP A 199 -2.64 -15.40 6.20
CA TRP A 199 -1.51 -16.30 5.94
C TRP A 199 -0.83 -16.74 7.24
N LEU A 200 -0.69 -15.83 8.19
CA LEU A 200 -0.25 -16.15 9.55
C LEU A 200 -1.12 -17.26 10.14
N ILE A 201 -2.44 -17.19 10.01
CA ILE A 201 -3.36 -18.20 10.56
C ILE A 201 -3.31 -19.54 9.81
N VAL A 202 -3.30 -19.48 8.48
CA VAL A 202 -3.50 -20.67 7.61
C VAL A 202 -2.20 -21.43 7.39
N ILE A 203 -1.07 -20.73 7.31
CA ILE A 203 0.22 -21.28 6.93
C ILE A 203 1.16 -21.34 8.13
N ILE A 204 1.36 -20.21 8.84
CA ILE A 204 2.41 -20.12 9.87
C ILE A 204 1.97 -20.78 11.18
N LEU A 205 0.77 -20.50 11.68
CA LEU A 205 0.27 -21.04 12.95
C LEU A 205 0.18 -22.58 12.98
N PRO A 206 -0.18 -23.30 11.90
CA PRO A 206 -0.18 -24.78 11.92
C PRO A 206 1.20 -25.42 11.89
N LEU A 207 2.24 -24.73 11.40
CA LEU A 207 3.63 -25.21 11.43
C LEU A 207 4.24 -25.11 12.84
N PHE A 208 3.71 -24.17 13.64
CA PHE A 208 4.29 -23.76 14.91
C PHE A 208 4.28 -24.86 16.00
N PRO A 209 3.23 -25.68 16.21
CA PRO A 209 3.22 -26.70 17.25
C PRO A 209 4.33 -27.74 17.11
N ASN A 210 4.60 -28.20 15.88
CA ASN A 210 5.63 -29.19 15.61
C ASN A 210 7.04 -28.60 15.79
N ALA A 211 7.28 -27.39 15.27
CA ALA A 211 8.54 -26.68 15.46
C ALA A 211 8.79 -26.36 16.94
N HIS A 212 7.75 -25.92 17.65
CA HIS A 212 7.80 -25.63 19.08
C HIS A 212 8.16 -26.85 19.91
N ALA A 213 7.51 -27.99 19.66
CA ALA A 213 7.82 -29.26 20.34
C ALA A 213 9.25 -29.72 20.07
N ALA A 214 9.72 -29.61 18.82
CA ALA A 214 11.10 -29.95 18.47
C ALA A 214 12.12 -29.07 19.21
N ILE A 215 11.93 -27.74 19.20
CA ILE A 215 12.81 -26.78 19.88
C ILE A 215 12.87 -27.07 21.39
N VAL A 216 11.72 -27.26 22.03
CA VAL A 216 11.68 -27.51 23.48
C VAL A 216 12.33 -28.85 23.81
N SER A 217 12.08 -29.90 23.02
CA SER A 217 12.71 -31.21 23.21
C SER A 217 14.24 -31.16 23.10
N TRP A 218 14.78 -30.25 22.29
CA TRP A 218 16.21 -30.02 22.17
C TRP A 218 16.80 -29.36 23.42
N PHE A 219 16.09 -28.39 24.01
CA PHE A 219 16.49 -27.76 25.28
C PHE A 219 16.33 -28.70 26.49
N VAL A 220 15.34 -29.59 26.49
CA VAL A 220 15.19 -30.64 27.54
C VAL A 220 16.44 -31.52 27.62
N LYS A 221 17.08 -31.81 26.48
CA LYS A 221 18.25 -32.69 26.39
C LYS A 221 19.57 -32.04 26.84
N ARG A 222 19.60 -30.73 27.12
CA ARG A 222 20.82 -29.99 27.46
C ARG A 222 20.93 -29.70 28.97
N PRO A 223 22.02 -30.11 29.65
CA PRO A 223 22.21 -29.85 31.07
C PRO A 223 22.66 -28.40 31.32
N GLY A 224 21.71 -27.48 31.45
CA GLY A 224 21.99 -26.08 31.79
C GLY A 224 20.79 -25.40 32.44
N ARG A 225 21.03 -24.47 33.39
CA ARG A 225 19.96 -23.76 34.12
C ARG A 225 19.00 -23.00 33.19
N ILE A 226 19.55 -22.32 32.17
CA ILE A 226 18.77 -21.61 31.14
C ILE A 226 17.97 -22.61 30.30
N SER A 227 18.58 -23.73 29.92
CA SER A 227 17.94 -24.78 29.12
C SER A 227 16.72 -25.38 29.83
N GLN A 228 16.87 -25.67 31.13
CA GLN A 228 15.76 -26.17 31.95
C GLN A 228 14.70 -25.10 32.21
N TRP A 229 15.08 -23.82 32.35
CA TRP A 229 14.12 -22.72 32.46
C TRP A 229 13.28 -22.59 31.18
N ILE A 230 13.90 -22.64 29.99
CA ILE A 230 13.19 -22.62 28.71
C ILE A 230 12.25 -23.83 28.59
N ALA A 231 12.76 -25.03 28.88
CA ALA A 231 11.97 -26.25 28.79
C ALA A 231 10.72 -26.23 29.69
N ARG A 232 10.81 -25.63 30.89
CA ARG A 232 9.67 -25.52 31.82
C ARG A 232 8.67 -24.44 31.42
N ASN A 233 9.14 -23.26 30.99
CA ASN A 233 8.24 -22.12 30.70
C ASN A 233 7.60 -22.17 29.31
N PHE A 234 8.22 -22.88 28.36
CA PHE A 234 7.71 -23.04 27.00
C PHE A 234 7.27 -24.47 26.72
N ASP A 235 6.80 -25.21 27.72
CA ASP A 235 6.33 -26.58 27.50
C ASP A 235 5.19 -26.62 26.44
N PRO A 236 5.29 -27.42 25.37
CA PRO A 236 4.25 -27.59 24.34
C PRO A 236 2.92 -28.08 24.89
N ALA A 237 2.92 -28.79 26.04
CA ALA A 237 1.70 -29.22 26.70
C ALA A 237 0.95 -28.05 27.36
N HIS A 238 1.62 -26.92 27.61
CA HIS A 238 0.96 -25.73 28.12
C HIS A 238 0.26 -24.97 26.98
N PRO A 239 -1.06 -24.70 27.05
CA PRO A 239 -1.81 -24.04 25.96
C PRO A 239 -1.35 -22.63 25.58
N ARG A 240 -0.43 -22.05 26.34
CA ARG A 240 0.00 -20.63 26.28
C ARG A 240 1.43 -20.44 25.79
N SER A 241 2.26 -21.49 25.80
CA SER A 241 3.67 -21.46 25.40
C SER A 241 3.84 -20.98 23.95
N VAL A 242 2.90 -21.34 23.07
CA VAL A 242 2.84 -20.87 21.67
C VAL A 242 2.73 -19.33 21.59
N GLY A 243 1.86 -18.72 22.39
CA GLY A 243 1.69 -17.25 22.40
C GLY A 243 2.90 -16.52 22.98
N MET A 244 3.52 -17.09 24.01
CA MET A 244 4.76 -16.55 24.59
C MET A 244 5.92 -16.63 23.61
N LEU A 245 6.10 -17.77 22.93
CA LEU A 245 7.17 -17.93 21.94
C LEU A 245 6.95 -17.01 20.75
N ALA A 246 5.73 -16.88 20.25
CA ALA A 246 5.40 -15.93 19.18
C ALA A 246 5.73 -14.48 19.60
N SER A 247 5.39 -14.09 20.83
CA SER A 247 5.71 -12.75 21.36
C SER A 247 7.22 -12.56 21.53
N ALA A 248 7.94 -13.58 22.00
CA ALA A 248 9.41 -13.52 22.11
C ALA A 248 10.08 -13.37 20.75
N LEU A 249 9.64 -14.13 19.74
CA LEU A 249 10.16 -14.02 18.37
C LEU A 249 9.87 -12.64 17.77
N LEU A 250 8.64 -12.14 17.93
CA LEU A 250 8.28 -10.80 17.46
C LEU A 250 9.15 -9.73 18.12
N LEU A 251 9.38 -9.82 19.43
CA LEU A 251 10.28 -8.91 20.15
C LEU A 251 11.72 -8.96 19.61
N LEU A 252 12.24 -10.17 19.35
CA LEU A 252 13.58 -10.39 18.81
C LEU A 252 13.74 -9.91 17.36
N ILE A 253 12.64 -9.73 16.62
CA ILE A 253 12.68 -9.17 15.26
C ILE A 253 12.47 -7.66 15.30
N SER A 254 11.46 -7.19 16.03
CA SER A 254 11.04 -5.79 16.00
C SER A 254 12.02 -4.87 16.72
N MET A 255 12.64 -5.31 17.81
CA MET A 255 13.59 -4.46 18.53
C MET A 255 14.90 -4.24 17.74
N PRO A 256 15.54 -5.26 17.14
CA PRO A 256 16.68 -5.03 16.25
C PRO A 256 16.30 -4.24 15.00
N ALA A 257 15.12 -4.48 14.40
CA ALA A 257 14.66 -3.70 13.26
C ALA A 257 14.52 -2.20 13.59
N PHE A 258 14.05 -1.86 14.80
CA PHE A 258 14.05 -0.48 15.29
C PHE A 258 15.46 0.12 15.32
N PHE A 259 16.44 -0.56 15.94
CA PHE A 259 17.80 -0.06 16.02
C PHE A 259 18.52 0.01 14.67
N TRP A 260 18.20 -0.91 13.74
CA TRP A 260 18.68 -0.83 12.37
C TRP A 260 18.20 0.46 11.71
N ILE A 261 16.91 0.80 11.80
CA ILE A 261 16.40 2.09 11.28
C ILE A 261 17.08 3.29 11.94
N VAL A 262 17.38 3.23 13.25
CA VAL A 262 18.11 4.31 13.94
C VAL A 262 19.49 4.55 13.30
N GLY A 263 20.17 3.51 12.81
CA GLY A 263 21.42 3.66 12.06
C GLY A 263 21.20 4.26 10.67
N GLU A 264 20.19 3.78 9.96
CA GLU A 264 19.88 4.19 8.58
C GLU A 264 19.37 5.63 8.44
N VAL A 265 18.97 6.29 9.52
CA VAL A 265 18.53 7.70 9.48
C VAL A 265 19.68 8.70 9.64
N ALA A 266 20.94 8.23 9.65
CA ALA A 266 22.12 9.09 9.69
C ALA A 266 22.27 9.89 8.38
N PRO A 267 22.85 11.12 8.42
CA PRO A 267 23.07 11.93 7.23
C PRO A 267 23.91 11.19 6.18
N GLY A 268 23.44 11.16 4.93
CA GLY A 268 24.13 10.51 3.80
C GLY A 268 23.64 9.11 3.48
N GLU A 269 22.87 8.47 4.36
CA GLU A 269 22.33 7.13 4.12
C GLU A 269 21.22 7.11 3.05
N PRO A 270 21.07 6.01 2.29
CA PRO A 270 20.01 5.86 1.28
C PRO A 270 18.62 6.08 1.85
N MET A 271 18.34 5.62 3.08
CA MET A 271 17.03 5.79 3.71
C MET A 271 16.63 7.27 3.88
N VAL A 272 17.59 8.18 4.13
CA VAL A 272 17.30 9.62 4.22
C VAL A 272 16.87 10.18 2.86
N ARG A 273 17.51 9.71 1.77
CA ARG A 273 17.11 10.08 0.40
C ARG A 273 15.76 9.47 0.03
N ALA A 274 15.49 8.23 0.46
CA ALA A 274 14.21 7.56 0.30
C ALA A 274 13.08 8.33 0.97
N ASP A 275 13.28 8.76 2.22
CA ASP A 275 12.34 9.56 2.98
C ASP A 275 11.96 10.87 2.26
N LEU A 276 12.96 11.58 1.71
CA LEU A 276 12.74 12.78 0.89
C LEU A 276 11.98 12.47 -0.40
N ALA A 277 12.34 11.38 -1.08
CA ALA A 277 11.68 10.99 -2.32
C ALA A 277 10.22 10.59 -2.08
N ILE A 278 9.93 9.86 -1.01
CA ILE A 278 8.57 9.46 -0.62
C ILE A 278 7.74 10.68 -0.21
N LEU A 279 8.32 11.63 0.54
CA LEU A 279 7.64 12.89 0.88
C LEU A 279 7.22 13.64 -0.40
N ASN A 280 8.17 13.89 -1.31
CA ASN A 280 7.91 14.59 -2.57
C ASN A 280 6.86 13.87 -3.43
N LEU A 281 6.85 12.53 -3.40
CA LEU A 281 5.82 11.73 -4.08
C LEU A 281 4.44 12.03 -3.47
N PHE A 282 4.29 11.96 -2.16
CA PHE A 282 3.00 12.21 -1.51
C PHE A 282 2.54 13.66 -1.67
N ASP A 283 3.44 14.65 -1.59
CA ASP A 283 3.15 16.05 -1.89
C ASP A 283 2.54 16.21 -3.29
N SER A 284 3.08 15.50 -4.29
CA SER A 284 2.53 15.53 -5.66
C SER A 284 1.14 14.88 -5.78
N LEU A 285 0.79 14.00 -4.84
CA LEU A 285 -0.47 13.27 -4.77
C LEU A 285 -1.50 13.90 -3.81
N ARG A 286 -1.15 15.04 -3.16
CA ARG A 286 -2.08 15.72 -2.24
C ARG A 286 -3.30 16.27 -2.97
N THR A 287 -4.45 16.17 -2.31
CA THR A 287 -5.74 16.63 -2.80
C THR A 287 -6.59 17.11 -1.63
N PRO A 288 -7.48 18.12 -1.80
CA PRO A 288 -8.26 18.65 -0.68
C PRO A 288 -9.11 17.59 0.06
N LEU A 289 -9.69 16.63 -0.66
CA LEU A 289 -10.45 15.55 -0.03
C LEU A 289 -9.53 14.50 0.62
N GLY A 290 -8.39 14.20 0.02
CA GLY A 290 -7.36 13.34 0.63
C GLY A 290 -6.87 13.92 1.95
N ASP A 291 -6.58 15.22 1.98
CA ASP A 291 -6.18 15.93 3.20
C ASP A 291 -7.25 15.85 4.29
N LYS A 292 -8.53 16.07 3.94
CA LYS A 292 -9.66 15.92 4.85
C LYS A 292 -9.76 14.53 5.48
N ILE A 293 -9.57 13.47 4.69
CA ILE A 293 -9.61 12.08 5.16
C ILE A 293 -8.40 11.78 6.04
N MET A 294 -7.20 12.21 5.64
CA MET A 294 -5.99 11.93 6.39
C MET A 294 -5.91 12.72 7.70
N VAL A 295 -6.38 13.96 7.71
CA VAL A 295 -6.55 14.74 8.95
C VAL A 295 -7.54 14.06 9.88
N PHE A 296 -8.70 13.60 9.37
CA PHE A 296 -9.64 12.81 10.17
C PHE A 296 -8.97 11.61 10.83
N LEU A 297 -8.24 10.79 10.04
CA LEU A 297 -7.54 9.61 10.56
C LEU A 297 -6.45 9.96 11.56
N THR A 298 -5.68 11.02 11.31
CA THR A 298 -4.55 11.41 12.16
C THR A 298 -5.01 11.94 13.51
N THR A 299 -6.11 12.68 13.55
CA THR A 299 -6.68 13.27 14.78
C THR A 299 -7.19 12.21 15.76
N LEU A 300 -7.62 11.04 15.27
CA LEU A 300 -7.96 9.90 16.13
C LEU A 300 -6.74 9.35 16.89
N GLY A 301 -5.54 9.57 16.35
CA GLY A 301 -4.28 9.18 16.95
C GLY A 301 -3.60 10.27 17.79
N ASP A 302 -4.23 11.42 17.98
CA ASP A 302 -3.65 12.54 18.74
C ASP A 302 -3.45 12.18 20.21
N GLY A 303 -2.42 12.78 20.82
CA GLY A 303 -2.01 12.50 22.21
C GLY A 303 -3.16 12.66 23.22
N ILE A 304 -4.02 13.67 23.07
CA ILE A 304 -5.18 13.88 23.96
C ILE A 304 -6.15 12.70 23.90
N VAL A 305 -6.47 12.21 22.70
CA VAL A 305 -7.38 11.08 22.48
C VAL A 305 -6.74 9.80 23.02
N VAL A 306 -5.46 9.56 22.70
CA VAL A 306 -4.68 8.42 23.21
C VAL A 306 -4.65 8.43 24.73
N THR A 307 -4.34 9.55 25.37
CA THR A 307 -4.33 9.69 26.83
C THR A 307 -5.69 9.40 27.44
N ALA A 308 -6.79 9.91 26.85
CA ALA A 308 -8.14 9.62 27.34
C ALA A 308 -8.45 8.12 27.33
N VAL A 309 -8.14 7.43 26.22
CA VAL A 309 -8.33 5.98 26.10
C VAL A 309 -7.41 5.23 27.07
N THR A 310 -6.14 5.64 27.22
CA THR A 310 -5.21 5.05 28.19
C THR A 310 -5.74 5.16 29.62
N VAL A 311 -6.19 6.35 30.03
CA VAL A 311 -6.72 6.57 31.39
C VAL A 311 -7.98 5.73 31.61
N ALA A 312 -8.90 5.68 30.64
CA ALA A 312 -10.13 4.89 30.74
C ALA A 312 -9.84 3.39 30.88
N VAL A 313 -8.93 2.84 30.07
CA VAL A 313 -8.53 1.43 30.13
C VAL A 313 -7.77 1.13 31.43
N ALA A 314 -6.84 1.98 31.85
CA ALA A 314 -6.10 1.80 33.09
C ALA A 314 -7.02 1.84 34.32
N ALA A 315 -7.90 2.86 34.41
CA ALA A 315 -8.88 2.99 35.47
C ALA A 315 -9.76 1.74 35.54
N TYR A 316 -10.24 1.26 34.40
CA TYR A 316 -11.02 0.02 34.34
C TYR A 316 -10.25 -1.20 34.85
N LEU A 317 -8.99 -1.39 34.45
CA LEU A 317 -8.17 -2.50 34.92
C LEU A 317 -7.99 -2.46 36.44
N PHE A 318 -7.72 -1.29 37.02
CA PHE A 318 -7.58 -1.14 38.48
C PHE A 318 -8.91 -1.31 39.23
N LEU A 319 -10.01 -0.78 38.71
CA LEU A 319 -11.36 -0.99 39.28
C LEU A 319 -11.74 -2.48 39.30
N ARG A 320 -11.27 -3.26 38.31
CA ARG A 320 -11.43 -4.71 38.26
C ARG A 320 -10.41 -5.48 39.09
N LYS A 321 -9.60 -4.80 39.90
CA LYS A 321 -8.51 -5.35 40.72
C LYS A 321 -7.49 -6.15 39.90
N ALA A 322 -7.36 -5.82 38.61
CA ALA A 322 -6.41 -6.43 37.70
C ALA A 322 -5.05 -5.74 37.80
N TRP A 323 -4.50 -5.70 39.02
CA TRP A 323 -3.33 -4.89 39.37
C TRP A 323 -2.12 -5.21 38.52
N ARG A 324 -1.88 -6.49 38.20
CA ARG A 324 -0.66 -6.87 37.46
C ARG A 324 -0.72 -6.40 36.01
N ARG A 325 -1.84 -6.66 35.32
CA ARG A 325 -2.04 -6.22 33.94
C ARG A 325 -2.20 -4.70 33.86
N GLY A 326 -2.88 -4.09 34.83
CA GLY A 326 -3.01 -2.63 34.96
C GLY A 326 -1.67 -1.94 35.13
N THR A 327 -0.85 -2.38 36.08
CA THR A 327 0.51 -1.85 36.29
C THR A 327 1.39 -2.08 35.06
N GLY A 328 1.37 -3.27 34.46
CA GLY A 328 2.11 -3.54 33.23
C GLY A 328 1.71 -2.62 32.06
N PHE A 329 0.41 -2.37 31.90
CA PHE A 329 -0.12 -1.47 30.88
C PHE A 329 0.33 -0.03 31.12
N VAL A 330 0.23 0.46 32.36
CA VAL A 330 0.70 1.80 32.74
C VAL A 330 2.20 1.94 32.54
N ILE A 331 3.01 0.95 32.91
CA ILE A 331 4.46 0.96 32.69
C ILE A 331 4.77 1.01 31.19
N ALA A 332 4.11 0.20 30.36
CA ALA A 332 4.34 0.20 28.93
C ALA A 332 3.97 1.55 28.29
N MET A 333 2.83 2.14 28.69
CA MET A 333 2.40 3.45 28.18
C MET A 333 3.30 4.58 28.66
N ALA A 334 3.64 4.63 29.96
CA ALA A 334 4.53 5.64 30.52
C ALA A 334 5.95 5.53 29.96
N GLY A 335 6.47 4.30 29.83
CA GLY A 335 7.76 4.03 29.20
C GLY A 335 7.79 4.49 27.75
N THR A 336 6.72 4.26 26.99
CA THR A 336 6.60 4.74 25.60
C THR A 336 6.48 6.26 25.53
N ALA A 337 5.69 6.87 26.41
CA ALA A 337 5.52 8.32 26.49
C ALA A 337 6.79 9.06 26.90
N LEU A 338 7.68 8.41 27.67
CA LEU A 338 9.01 8.93 28.01
C LEU A 338 10.03 8.66 26.88
N PHE A 339 9.96 7.50 26.24
CA PHE A 339 10.87 7.07 25.19
C PHE A 339 10.84 8.00 23.97
N VAL A 340 9.65 8.39 23.50
CA VAL A 340 9.48 9.24 22.31
C VAL A 340 10.22 10.59 22.46
N PRO A 341 9.96 11.41 23.50
CA PRO A 341 10.68 12.68 23.66
C PRO A 341 12.16 12.49 23.95
N LEU A 342 12.56 11.43 24.66
CA LEU A 342 13.97 11.13 24.90
C LEU A 342 14.71 10.90 23.57
N PHE A 343 14.21 10.02 22.71
CA PHE A 343 14.85 9.74 21.43
C PHE A 343 14.81 10.92 20.46
N LYS A 344 13.75 11.74 20.50
CA LYS A 344 13.70 13.02 19.79
C LYS A 344 14.89 13.92 20.15
N LEU A 345 15.23 13.98 21.45
CA LEU A 345 16.37 14.73 21.97
C LEU A 345 17.72 14.03 21.78
N VAL A 346 17.77 12.75 21.43
CA VAL A 346 19.04 12.10 21.06
C VAL A 346 19.36 12.38 19.59
N LEU A 347 18.40 12.14 18.70
CA LEU A 347 18.65 12.17 17.25
C LEU A 347 18.51 13.55 16.62
N HIS A 348 17.79 14.49 17.25
CA HIS A 348 17.62 15.87 16.76
C HIS A 348 17.16 15.96 15.30
N ARG A 349 16.41 14.96 14.83
CA ARG A 349 16.01 14.88 13.42
C ARG A 349 14.93 15.90 13.11
N SER A 350 15.22 16.78 12.16
CA SER A 350 14.26 17.79 11.66
C SER A 350 13.06 17.14 10.97
N ARG A 351 11.88 17.71 11.16
CA ARG A 351 10.66 17.30 10.46
C ARG A 351 10.66 17.75 9.00
N PRO A 352 9.86 17.09 8.14
CA PRO A 352 9.64 17.56 6.78
C PRO A 352 8.96 18.94 6.74
N ILE A 353 7.97 19.14 7.62
CA ILE A 353 7.25 20.40 7.79
C ILE A 353 7.43 20.90 9.22
N GLU A 354 7.73 22.19 9.37
CA GLU A 354 7.77 22.88 10.66
C GLU A 354 6.35 23.07 11.21
N LEU A 355 5.88 22.07 11.96
CA LEU A 355 4.54 22.02 12.57
C LEU A 355 4.53 22.49 14.04
N TYR A 356 5.64 22.32 14.76
CA TYR A 356 5.74 22.51 16.20
C TYR A 356 7.05 23.21 16.57
N ALA A 357 7.08 23.81 17.77
CA ALA A 357 8.28 24.39 18.36
C ALA A 357 8.81 23.51 19.52
N GLY A 358 10.05 23.73 19.95
CA GLY A 358 10.67 23.02 21.09
C GLY A 358 10.95 21.55 20.82
N ALA A 359 10.86 20.68 21.84
CA ALA A 359 11.15 19.24 21.70
C ALA A 359 10.20 18.51 20.71
N ASP A 360 9.03 19.08 20.42
CA ASP A 360 8.10 18.56 19.42
C ASP A 360 8.45 18.92 17.98
N ALA A 361 9.45 19.81 17.77
CA ALA A 361 10.02 20.11 16.46
C ALA A 361 10.75 18.91 15.85
N TYR A 362 11.22 17.96 16.68
CA TYR A 362 11.90 16.74 16.20
C TYR A 362 10.92 15.66 15.73
N SER A 363 11.33 14.91 14.71
CA SER A 363 10.48 13.99 13.97
C SER A 363 10.59 12.53 14.42
N PHE A 364 11.78 12.09 14.86
CA PHE A 364 12.06 10.67 15.11
C PHE A 364 11.99 10.29 16.59
N PRO A 365 11.32 9.18 16.97
CA PRO A 365 10.35 8.42 16.18
C PRO A 365 8.97 9.10 16.17
N SER A 366 8.05 8.63 15.31
CA SER A 366 6.70 9.17 15.26
C SER A 366 5.88 8.83 16.51
N GLY A 367 5.52 9.84 17.31
CA GLY A 367 4.72 9.68 18.53
C GLY A 367 3.33 9.08 18.26
N HIS A 368 2.62 9.58 17.24
CA HIS A 368 1.33 9.03 16.80
C HIS A 368 1.44 7.54 16.48
N ALA A 369 2.39 7.13 15.64
CA ALA A 369 2.55 5.71 15.30
C ALA A 369 2.90 4.87 16.53
N THR A 370 3.85 5.33 17.34
CA THR A 370 4.39 4.58 18.48
C THR A 370 3.35 4.38 19.59
N LEU A 371 2.73 5.47 20.06
CA LEU A 371 1.79 5.40 21.18
C LEU A 371 0.51 4.65 20.82
N ASN A 372 -0.01 4.84 19.60
CA ASN A 372 -1.20 4.12 19.14
C ASN A 372 -0.90 2.62 18.94
N ALA A 373 0.29 2.26 18.44
CA ALA A 373 0.72 0.86 18.34
C ALA A 373 0.73 0.17 19.71
N VAL A 374 1.30 0.82 20.73
CA VAL A 374 1.34 0.27 22.10
C VAL A 374 -0.04 0.18 22.73
N LEU A 375 -0.81 1.28 22.70
CA LEU A 375 -2.14 1.35 23.30
C LEU A 375 -3.08 0.30 22.72
N PHE A 376 -3.31 0.34 21.40
CA PHE A 376 -4.27 -0.54 20.76
C PHE A 376 -3.74 -1.97 20.62
N GLY A 377 -2.42 -2.15 20.48
CA GLY A 377 -1.79 -3.47 20.49
C GLY A 377 -1.93 -4.18 21.84
N ILE A 378 -1.72 -3.48 22.97
CA ILE A 378 -1.97 -4.08 24.29
C ILE A 378 -3.47 -4.34 24.50
N CYS A 379 -4.35 -3.43 24.08
CA CYS A 379 -5.79 -3.69 24.11
C CYS A 379 -6.14 -4.95 23.31
N ALA A 380 -5.56 -5.13 22.13
CA ALA A 380 -5.74 -6.33 21.32
C ALA A 380 -5.28 -7.59 22.06
N VAL A 381 -4.12 -7.58 22.72
CA VAL A 381 -3.63 -8.70 23.54
C VAL A 381 -4.62 -9.04 24.66
N LEU A 382 -5.15 -8.02 25.36
CA LEU A 382 -6.11 -8.21 26.45
C LEU A 382 -7.46 -8.75 25.98
N ILE A 383 -7.96 -8.30 24.82
CA ILE A 383 -9.25 -8.70 24.24
C ILE A 383 -9.15 -10.09 23.60
N ALA A 384 -8.04 -10.37 22.91
CA ALA A 384 -7.78 -11.62 22.19
C ALA A 384 -7.48 -12.81 23.13
N HIS A 385 -7.30 -12.56 24.42
CA HIS A 385 -7.02 -13.58 25.42
C HIS A 385 -8.07 -14.71 25.40
N ASP A 386 -7.60 -15.97 25.36
CA ASP A 386 -8.41 -17.20 25.29
C ASP A 386 -9.43 -17.30 24.13
N LEU A 387 -9.28 -16.50 23.08
CA LEU A 387 -10.09 -16.66 21.86
C LEU A 387 -9.50 -17.71 20.90
N SER A 388 -10.34 -18.20 19.98
CA SER A 388 -9.89 -19.05 18.88
C SER A 388 -8.83 -18.32 18.03
N ARG A 389 -7.94 -19.08 17.39
CA ARG A 389 -6.89 -18.50 16.52
C ARG A 389 -7.43 -17.52 15.47
N TRP A 390 -8.62 -17.80 14.94
CA TRP A 390 -9.30 -16.95 13.95
C TRP A 390 -9.78 -15.63 14.55
N ALA A 391 -10.39 -15.68 15.73
CA ALA A 391 -10.85 -14.46 16.41
C ALA A 391 -9.67 -13.61 16.90
N LYS A 392 -8.59 -14.23 17.41
CA LYS A 392 -7.35 -13.52 17.78
C LYS A 392 -6.77 -12.76 16.59
N ALA A 393 -6.59 -13.45 15.47
CA ALA A 393 -6.02 -12.83 14.29
C ALA A 393 -6.92 -11.75 13.69
N GLY A 394 -8.24 -11.93 13.70
CA GLY A 394 -9.18 -10.88 13.31
C GLY A 394 -9.00 -9.59 14.12
N ILE A 395 -8.89 -9.71 15.46
CA ILE A 395 -8.64 -8.55 16.34
C ILE A 395 -7.30 -7.89 16.02
N PHE A 396 -6.21 -8.66 15.95
CA PHE A 396 -4.89 -8.11 15.64
C PHE A 396 -4.83 -7.47 14.24
N THR A 397 -5.51 -8.04 13.25
CA THR A 397 -5.60 -7.45 11.91
C THR A 397 -6.34 -6.12 11.94
N VAL A 398 -7.50 -6.02 12.60
CA VAL A 398 -8.24 -4.75 12.73
C VAL A 398 -7.40 -3.70 13.44
N THR A 399 -6.74 -4.07 14.54
CA THR A 399 -5.84 -3.18 15.29
C THR A 399 -4.67 -2.72 14.42
N ALA A 400 -3.99 -3.64 13.72
CA ALA A 400 -2.87 -3.32 12.85
C ALA A 400 -3.29 -2.38 11.71
N THR A 401 -4.43 -2.65 11.06
CA THR A 401 -4.98 -1.79 10.02
C THR A 401 -5.24 -0.37 10.53
N PHE A 402 -5.84 -0.23 11.72
CA PHE A 402 -6.10 1.08 12.31
C PHE A 402 -4.80 1.86 12.60
N VAL A 403 -3.82 1.20 13.24
CA VAL A 403 -2.53 1.83 13.58
C VAL A 403 -1.72 2.18 12.34
N ILE A 404 -1.69 1.31 11.33
CA ILE A 404 -1.00 1.56 10.05
C ILE A 404 -1.69 2.70 9.30
N ALA A 405 -3.02 2.81 9.32
CA ALA A 405 -3.74 3.93 8.70
C ALA A 405 -3.39 5.27 9.37
N ILE A 406 -3.24 5.31 10.71
CA ILE A 406 -2.73 6.49 11.42
C ILE A 406 -1.30 6.80 10.95
N GLY A 407 -0.40 5.80 10.91
CA GLY A 407 0.97 5.98 10.42
C GLY A 407 1.02 6.54 8.99
N PHE A 408 0.25 5.96 8.08
CA PHE A 408 0.12 6.39 6.68
C PHE A 408 -0.34 7.84 6.58
N SER A 409 -1.31 8.26 7.40
CA SER A 409 -1.76 9.66 7.45
C SER A 409 -0.62 10.63 7.79
N ARG A 410 0.33 10.25 8.66
CA ARG A 410 1.47 11.10 9.04
C ARG A 410 2.46 11.29 7.88
N ILE A 411 2.66 10.24 7.08
CA ILE A 411 3.53 10.27 5.89
C ILE A 411 2.86 11.11 4.80
N TYR A 412 1.57 10.87 4.52
CA TYR A 412 0.82 11.60 3.51
C TYR A 412 0.75 13.11 3.78
N LEU A 413 0.51 13.50 5.03
CA LEU A 413 0.41 14.91 5.43
C LEU A 413 1.78 15.60 5.58
N GLY A 414 2.90 14.90 5.31
CA GLY A 414 4.26 15.43 5.45
C GLY A 414 4.66 15.72 6.91
N ALA A 415 3.99 15.12 7.89
CA ALA A 415 4.22 15.40 9.30
C ALA A 415 5.41 14.64 9.89
N HIS A 416 5.75 13.50 9.28
CA HIS A 416 6.84 12.60 9.65
C HIS A 416 7.43 11.95 8.41
N TRP A 417 8.70 11.58 8.50
CA TRP A 417 9.35 10.73 7.51
C TRP A 417 8.78 9.31 7.55
N MET A 418 8.93 8.53 6.47
CA MET A 418 8.48 7.14 6.44
C MET A 418 9.22 6.33 7.52
N SER A 419 10.53 6.50 7.60
CA SER A 419 11.36 5.81 8.60
C SER A 419 10.99 6.15 10.05
N ASP A 420 10.55 7.39 10.34
CA ASP A 420 10.06 7.77 11.68
C ASP A 420 8.84 6.94 12.09
N VAL A 421 7.92 6.70 11.14
CA VAL A 421 6.71 5.91 11.34
C VAL A 421 7.05 4.44 11.48
N LEU A 422 7.89 3.89 10.59
CA LEU A 422 8.33 2.49 10.67
C LEU A 422 9.05 2.19 11.98
N ALA A 423 9.98 3.05 12.42
CA ALA A 423 10.65 2.92 13.70
C ALA A 423 9.65 2.92 14.87
N GLY A 424 8.66 3.83 14.84
CA GLY A 424 7.60 3.88 15.84
C GLY A 424 6.74 2.60 15.88
N LEU A 425 6.41 2.03 14.71
CA LEU A 425 5.66 0.77 14.62
C LEU A 425 6.48 -0.43 15.12
N PHE A 426 7.78 -0.49 14.81
CA PHE A 426 8.68 -1.55 15.30
C PHE A 426 8.86 -1.48 16.82
N PHE A 427 9.12 -0.30 17.37
CA PHE A 427 9.21 -0.11 18.82
C PHE A 427 7.87 -0.42 19.50
N GLY A 428 6.75 0.06 18.94
CA GLY A 428 5.42 -0.24 19.46
C GLY A 428 5.13 -1.74 19.48
N THR A 429 5.46 -2.44 18.39
CA THR A 429 5.33 -3.90 18.31
C THR A 429 6.23 -4.61 19.33
N ALA A 430 7.44 -4.12 19.56
CA ALA A 430 8.35 -4.63 20.58
C ALA A 430 7.73 -4.52 21.98
N MET A 431 7.17 -3.35 22.32
CA MET A 431 6.52 -3.13 23.62
C MET A 431 5.26 -3.99 23.81
N VAL A 432 4.43 -4.12 22.78
CA VAL A 432 3.25 -5.02 22.81
C VAL A 432 3.68 -6.46 23.01
N SER A 433 4.75 -6.88 22.33
CA SER A 433 5.31 -8.23 22.43
C SER A 433 5.92 -8.49 23.80
N ALA A 434 6.64 -7.52 24.38
CA ALA A 434 7.15 -7.59 25.74
C ALA A 434 6.02 -7.68 26.77
N PHE A 435 4.97 -6.87 26.62
CA PHE A 435 3.78 -6.95 27.48
C PHE A 435 3.10 -8.32 27.37
N ALA A 436 2.87 -8.82 26.16
CA ALA A 436 2.27 -10.13 25.92
C ALA A 436 3.13 -11.27 26.48
N PHE A 437 4.45 -11.16 26.36
CA PHE A 437 5.40 -12.13 26.89
C PHE A 437 5.37 -12.21 28.42
N VAL A 438 5.40 -11.06 29.11
CA VAL A 438 5.46 -10.98 30.58
C VAL A 438 4.09 -11.22 31.23
N PHE A 439 3.04 -10.58 30.72
CA PHE A 439 1.72 -10.54 31.37
C PHE A 439 0.69 -11.47 30.73
N GLY A 440 0.94 -11.97 29.52
CA GLY A 440 0.09 -12.97 28.86
C GLY A 440 -0.13 -14.27 29.66
N PRO A 441 0.87 -14.80 30.41
CA PRO A 441 0.69 -16.04 31.18
C PRO A 441 -0.17 -15.89 32.44
N ILE A 442 -0.39 -14.67 32.95
CA ILE A 442 -1.03 -14.42 34.25
C ILE A 442 -2.51 -14.82 34.20
N HIS A 443 -2.91 -15.78 35.05
CA HIS A 443 -4.30 -16.24 35.22
C HIS A 443 -5.09 -15.34 36.19
N ASN A 444 -6.42 -15.44 36.15
CA ASN A 444 -7.37 -15.04 37.20
C ASN A 444 -7.80 -13.56 37.31
N GLU A 445 -7.36 -12.66 36.44
CA GLU A 445 -7.94 -11.31 36.40
C GLU A 445 -9.17 -11.33 35.48
N LYS A 446 -10.38 -11.43 36.05
CA LYS A 446 -11.67 -11.36 35.32
C LYS A 446 -11.91 -9.94 34.82
N ILE A 447 -11.17 -9.53 33.79
CA ILE A 447 -11.21 -8.19 33.22
C ILE A 447 -12.42 -7.99 32.29
N GLY A 448 -13.03 -9.04 31.75
CA GLY A 448 -14.18 -8.90 30.85
C GLY A 448 -13.80 -8.25 29.51
N ARG A 449 -13.38 -9.09 28.55
CA ARG A 449 -12.86 -8.66 27.23
C ARG A 449 -13.78 -7.73 26.44
N ALA A 450 -15.09 -8.00 26.46
CA ALA A 450 -16.07 -7.17 25.74
C ALA A 450 -16.16 -5.77 26.35
N THR A 451 -16.02 -5.66 27.67
CA THR A 451 -16.02 -4.39 28.38
C THR A 451 -14.76 -3.59 28.07
N VAL A 452 -13.58 -4.22 28.01
CA VAL A 452 -12.34 -3.52 27.57
C VAL A 452 -12.48 -3.00 26.15
N ALA A 453 -12.99 -3.84 25.24
CA ALA A 453 -13.22 -3.44 23.85
C ALA A 453 -14.22 -2.27 23.77
N ALA A 454 -15.34 -2.35 24.49
CA ALA A 454 -16.34 -1.30 24.55
C ALA A 454 -15.77 0.00 25.13
N ILE A 455 -15.03 -0.05 26.23
CA ILE A 455 -14.40 1.14 26.84
C ILE A 455 -13.43 1.78 25.86
N ALA A 456 -12.55 1.00 25.22
CA ALA A 456 -11.58 1.54 24.28
C ALA A 456 -12.26 2.19 23.07
N VAL A 457 -13.23 1.50 22.46
CA VAL A 457 -13.94 2.00 21.26
C VAL A 457 -14.85 3.18 21.58
N LEU A 458 -15.62 3.12 22.67
CA LEU A 458 -16.51 4.22 23.06
C LEU A 458 -15.72 5.46 23.47
N THR A 459 -14.63 5.30 24.24
CA THR A 459 -13.78 6.42 24.61
C THR A 459 -13.12 7.04 23.37
N LEU A 460 -12.62 6.21 22.45
CA LEU A 460 -12.08 6.68 21.16
C LEU A 460 -13.15 7.43 20.34
N ALA A 461 -14.37 6.91 20.25
CA ALA A 461 -15.43 7.54 19.48
C ALA A 461 -15.88 8.88 20.10
N VAL A 462 -16.07 8.92 21.41
CA VAL A 462 -16.53 10.13 22.13
C VAL A 462 -15.44 11.20 22.16
N PHE A 463 -14.25 10.87 22.67
CA PHE A 463 -13.15 11.85 22.77
C PHE A 463 -12.56 12.18 21.40
N GLY A 464 -12.45 11.20 20.50
CA GLY A 464 -12.02 11.44 19.13
C GLY A 464 -13.00 12.32 18.38
N GLY A 465 -14.30 12.07 18.49
CA GLY A 465 -15.34 12.92 17.90
C GLY A 465 -15.35 14.34 18.46
N TRP A 466 -15.25 14.49 19.78
CA TRP A 466 -15.14 15.79 20.44
C TRP A 466 -13.88 16.55 19.99
N HIS A 467 -12.71 15.92 20.06
CA HIS A 467 -11.43 16.54 19.69
C HIS A 467 -11.38 16.91 18.21
N LEU A 468 -11.89 16.05 17.34
CA LEU A 468 -12.05 16.32 15.91
C LEU A 468 -12.94 17.54 15.68
N SER A 469 -14.11 17.60 16.32
CA SER A 469 -15.04 18.72 16.14
C SER A 469 -14.43 20.08 16.49
N GLY A 470 -13.55 20.14 17.49
CA GLY A 470 -12.87 21.36 17.91
C GLY A 470 -11.62 21.69 17.11
N THR A 471 -10.88 20.69 16.62
CA THR A 471 -9.52 20.90 16.06
C THR A 471 -9.46 20.80 14.54
N TYR A 472 -10.47 20.22 13.88
CA TYR A 472 -10.39 19.83 12.46
C TYR A 472 -10.01 20.96 11.50
N GLN A 473 -10.62 22.14 11.64
CA GLN A 473 -10.32 23.27 10.74
C GLN A 473 -8.90 23.80 10.94
N ASN A 474 -8.45 23.89 12.19
CA ASN A 474 -7.08 24.29 12.51
C ASN A 474 -6.08 23.23 12.00
N ALA A 475 -6.36 21.95 12.19
CA ALA A 475 -5.53 20.86 11.68
C ALA A 475 -5.38 20.92 10.15
N LEU A 476 -6.46 21.21 9.40
CA LEU A 476 -6.39 21.38 7.95
C LEU A 476 -5.44 22.51 7.53
N GLN A 477 -5.45 23.64 8.24
CA GLN A 477 -4.54 24.76 7.99
C GLN A 477 -3.09 24.41 8.36
N VAL A 478 -2.90 23.74 9.50
CA VAL A 478 -1.58 23.31 9.98
C VAL A 478 -0.91 22.35 8.99
N TYR A 479 -1.68 21.43 8.39
CA TYR A 479 -1.17 20.48 7.40
C TYR A 479 -1.27 20.98 5.96
N GLU A 480 -1.55 22.26 5.71
CA GLU A 480 -1.58 22.77 4.35
C GLU A 480 -0.18 22.62 3.68
N PRO A 481 -0.10 22.14 2.42
CA PRO A 481 1.18 21.99 1.73
C PRO A 481 1.92 23.33 1.63
N ARG A 482 3.13 23.41 2.19
CA ARG A 482 4.00 24.59 2.07
C ARG A 482 5.02 24.35 0.96
N GLU A 483 4.82 24.94 -0.23
CA GLU A 483 5.85 24.91 -1.28
C GLU A 483 6.97 25.91 -0.95
N SER A 484 8.11 25.45 -0.44
CA SER A 484 9.31 26.30 -0.36
C SER A 484 9.98 26.38 -1.73
N LYS A 485 9.58 27.38 -2.53
CA LYS A 485 10.30 27.72 -3.77
C LYS A 485 11.49 28.60 -3.44
N GLU A 486 12.69 28.12 -3.72
CA GLU A 486 13.93 28.89 -3.55
C GLU A 486 14.21 29.69 -4.82
N VAL A 487 14.46 31.00 -4.67
CA VAL A 487 14.73 31.88 -5.82
C VAL A 487 16.24 32.12 -5.94
N LEU A 488 16.80 31.84 -7.12
CA LEU A 488 18.17 32.18 -7.48
C LEU A 488 18.17 33.28 -8.54
N THR A 489 19.14 34.19 -8.49
CA THR A 489 19.39 35.11 -9.61
C THR A 489 20.01 34.32 -10.77
N ALA A 490 19.78 34.75 -12.01
CA ALA A 490 20.36 34.08 -13.18
C ALA A 490 21.90 34.06 -13.16
N SER A 491 22.55 35.13 -12.68
CA SER A 491 24.00 35.17 -12.48
C SER A 491 24.44 34.21 -11.37
N GLY A 492 23.80 34.28 -10.20
CA GLY A 492 24.13 33.41 -9.05
C GLY A 492 23.96 31.93 -9.37
N TRP A 493 22.94 31.57 -10.15
CA TRP A 493 22.76 30.21 -10.66
C TRP A 493 23.93 29.77 -11.54
N LYS A 494 24.37 30.58 -12.51
CA LYS A 494 25.47 30.24 -13.44
C LYS A 494 26.86 30.25 -12.80
N GLU A 495 27.07 31.08 -11.78
CA GLU A 495 28.36 31.23 -11.09
C GLU A 495 28.59 30.12 -10.06
N GLY A 496 27.57 29.68 -9.32
CA GLY A 496 27.74 28.64 -8.30
C GLY A 496 26.47 27.89 -7.87
N GLY A 497 25.29 28.48 -7.99
CA GLY A 497 24.02 27.88 -7.56
C GLY A 497 23.71 26.55 -8.25
N TRP A 498 24.20 26.36 -9.49
CA TRP A 498 24.06 25.10 -10.22
C TRP A 498 24.65 23.88 -9.50
N THR A 499 25.62 24.08 -8.60
CA THR A 499 26.27 22.99 -7.83
C THR A 499 25.40 22.46 -6.68
N GLN A 500 24.43 23.25 -6.20
CA GLN A 500 23.53 22.87 -5.10
C GLN A 500 22.45 21.87 -5.56
N LEU A 501 22.29 21.71 -6.88
CA LEU A 501 21.31 20.81 -7.50
C LEU A 501 21.90 19.41 -7.66
N PRO A 502 21.07 18.36 -7.49
CA PRO A 502 21.54 16.98 -7.51
C PRO A 502 22.25 16.65 -8.82
N ALA A 503 23.32 15.86 -8.70
CA ALA A 503 24.11 15.38 -9.84
C ALA A 503 23.48 14.15 -10.52
N HIS A 504 22.79 13.33 -9.73
CA HIS A 504 22.14 12.10 -10.19
C HIS A 504 20.66 12.10 -9.86
N ARG A 505 19.90 11.29 -10.60
CA ARG A 505 18.52 10.97 -10.26
C ARG A 505 18.50 10.15 -8.98
N ILE A 506 17.50 10.40 -8.13
CA ILE A 506 17.28 9.71 -6.86
C ILE A 506 15.95 8.96 -6.95
N GLU A 507 16.00 7.66 -6.67
CA GLU A 507 14.83 6.79 -6.62
C GLU A 507 14.06 6.85 -5.29
N LEU A 508 12.88 6.24 -5.26
CA LEU A 508 12.05 6.17 -4.06
C LEU A 508 12.70 5.36 -2.93
N ASN A 509 13.59 4.42 -3.25
CA ASN A 509 14.39 3.68 -2.28
C ASN A 509 15.65 4.45 -1.84
N GLY A 510 15.90 5.63 -2.42
CA GLY A 510 17.05 6.47 -2.10
C GLY A 510 18.33 6.15 -2.87
N ASP A 511 18.30 5.22 -3.82
CA ASP A 511 19.47 4.93 -4.68
C ASP A 511 19.66 6.01 -5.73
N THR A 512 20.93 6.19 -6.14
CA THR A 512 21.31 7.12 -7.21
C THR A 512 21.43 6.38 -8.52
N GLU A 513 20.80 6.94 -9.56
CA GLU A 513 20.68 6.34 -10.88
C GLU A 513 21.33 7.24 -11.94
N GLU A 514 20.64 7.50 -13.04
CA GLU A 514 21.21 8.23 -14.17
C GLU A 514 21.62 9.67 -13.82
N PRO A 515 22.70 10.18 -14.44
CA PRO A 515 23.17 11.54 -14.23
C PRO A 515 22.21 12.59 -14.79
N LEU A 516 22.11 13.71 -14.06
CA LEU A 516 21.34 14.90 -14.44
C LEU A 516 22.26 15.90 -15.14
N VAL A 517 22.25 15.80 -16.47
CA VAL A 517 23.12 16.54 -17.40
C VAL A 517 22.49 17.82 -17.93
N ILE A 518 21.22 18.12 -17.60
CA ILE A 518 20.54 19.35 -18.01
C ILE A 518 20.05 20.12 -16.78
N GLN A 519 20.26 21.45 -16.80
CA GLN A 519 19.51 22.39 -15.97
C GLN A 519 18.91 23.46 -16.88
N TYR A 520 17.58 23.53 -16.95
CA TYR A 520 16.87 24.39 -17.88
C TYR A 520 15.94 25.35 -17.15
N ALA A 521 16.12 26.66 -17.37
CA ALA A 521 15.23 27.69 -16.86
C ALA A 521 14.35 28.27 -18.00
N GLY A 522 13.03 28.09 -17.92
CA GLY A 522 12.13 28.63 -18.94
C GLY A 522 10.90 27.77 -19.22
N ALA A 523 10.18 28.08 -20.29
CA ALA A 523 8.98 27.36 -20.68
C ALA A 523 9.31 26.04 -21.40
N LEU A 524 8.75 24.92 -20.92
CA LEU A 524 8.99 23.58 -21.48
C LEU A 524 8.58 23.46 -22.96
N ASN A 525 7.55 24.19 -23.40
CA ASN A 525 7.13 24.20 -24.81
C ASN A 525 8.24 24.72 -25.72
N ARG A 526 8.98 25.74 -25.27
CA ARG A 526 10.11 26.31 -26.02
C ARG A 526 11.27 25.32 -26.07
N PHE A 527 11.54 24.62 -24.96
CA PHE A 527 12.53 23.55 -24.93
C PHE A 527 12.19 22.45 -25.95
N ALA A 528 10.92 21.98 -25.95
CA ALA A 528 10.45 20.95 -26.87
C ALA A 528 10.52 21.39 -28.34
N GLU A 529 10.19 22.64 -28.66
CA GLU A 529 10.27 23.18 -30.02
C GLU A 529 11.72 23.21 -30.54
N LEU A 530 12.67 23.69 -29.71
CA LEU A 530 14.08 23.74 -30.09
C LEU A 530 14.68 22.34 -30.21
N ALA A 531 14.38 21.45 -29.27
CA ALA A 531 14.80 20.05 -29.35
C ALA A 531 14.21 19.35 -30.59
N GLY A 532 12.98 19.68 -30.97
CA GLY A 532 12.31 19.16 -32.17
C GLY A 532 13.05 19.44 -33.47
N LYS A 533 13.75 20.59 -33.57
CA LYS A 533 14.60 20.91 -34.72
C LYS A 533 15.82 19.99 -34.85
N ALA A 534 16.21 19.32 -33.76
CA ALA A 534 17.31 18.36 -33.70
C ALA A 534 16.82 16.90 -33.66
N GLY A 535 15.59 16.64 -34.12
CA GLY A 535 15.04 15.28 -34.25
C GLY A 535 14.38 14.71 -32.99
N TRP A 536 14.24 15.48 -31.91
CA TRP A 536 13.54 15.04 -30.71
C TRP A 536 12.02 15.13 -30.87
N GLN A 537 11.31 14.05 -30.59
CA GLN A 537 9.85 13.98 -30.73
C GLN A 537 9.18 13.57 -29.42
N GLN A 538 7.89 13.86 -29.31
CA GLN A 538 7.09 13.42 -28.17
C GLN A 538 6.89 11.90 -28.23
N PRO A 539 7.07 11.17 -27.12
CA PRO A 539 6.83 9.73 -27.14
C PRO A 539 5.35 9.40 -27.32
N PRO A 540 5.05 8.17 -27.80
CA PRO A 540 3.72 7.60 -27.75
C PRO A 540 3.17 7.65 -26.32
N LYS A 541 1.89 8.03 -26.18
CA LYS A 541 1.22 8.04 -24.89
C LYS A 541 0.99 6.61 -24.39
N TRP A 542 0.97 6.45 -23.07
CA TRP A 542 0.61 5.18 -22.42
C TRP A 542 -0.87 4.83 -22.63
N SER A 543 -1.10 3.89 -23.53
CA SER A 543 -2.33 3.13 -23.73
C SER A 543 -1.98 1.64 -23.66
N LEU A 544 -2.95 0.74 -23.64
CA LEU A 544 -2.61 -0.68 -23.75
C LEU A 544 -2.40 -1.14 -25.17
N SER A 545 -2.89 -0.40 -26.18
CA SER A 545 -2.42 -0.60 -27.55
C SER A 545 -0.94 -0.25 -27.71
N SER A 546 -0.42 0.76 -26.99
CA SER A 546 1.03 1.02 -26.99
C SER A 546 1.79 0.08 -26.04
N ALA A 547 1.15 -0.44 -24.99
CA ALA A 547 1.76 -1.44 -24.11
C ALA A 547 1.86 -2.84 -24.74
N THR A 548 0.95 -3.25 -25.63
CA THR A 548 1.13 -4.50 -26.40
C THR A 548 2.38 -4.45 -27.27
N GLY A 549 2.85 -3.25 -27.61
CA GLY A 549 4.13 -3.05 -28.28
C GLY A 549 5.31 -3.70 -27.55
N PHE A 550 5.32 -3.76 -26.21
CA PHE A 550 6.37 -4.48 -25.46
C PHE A 550 6.27 -6.01 -25.65
N VAL A 551 5.10 -6.55 -26.00
CA VAL A 551 4.83 -7.99 -26.13
C VAL A 551 4.90 -8.46 -27.59
N GLU A 552 4.83 -7.57 -28.57
CA GLU A 552 4.81 -7.94 -29.99
C GLU A 552 6.20 -8.27 -30.57
N GLY A 553 7.29 -8.01 -29.85
CA GLY A 553 8.66 -8.38 -30.23
C GLY A 553 9.22 -7.70 -31.50
N LYS A 554 8.38 -6.94 -32.22
CA LYS A 554 8.68 -6.31 -33.52
C LYS A 554 8.52 -4.80 -33.53
N THR A 555 8.02 -4.22 -32.44
CA THR A 555 7.71 -2.79 -32.32
C THR A 555 8.98 -1.95 -32.44
N SER A 556 8.93 -0.85 -33.21
CA SER A 556 10.07 0.07 -33.29
C SER A 556 10.30 0.75 -31.93
N PRO A 557 11.55 1.09 -31.58
CA PRO A 557 11.85 1.82 -30.34
C PRO A 557 11.00 3.07 -30.18
N ASP A 558 10.73 3.81 -31.26
CA ASP A 558 10.02 5.08 -31.19
C ASP A 558 8.51 4.93 -31.00
N SER A 559 7.97 3.75 -31.34
CA SER A 559 6.57 3.40 -31.18
C SER A 559 6.26 2.84 -29.79
N LEU A 560 7.30 2.53 -29.00
CA LEU A 560 7.13 2.11 -27.61
C LEU A 560 6.91 3.33 -26.71
N PRO A 561 5.99 3.29 -25.74
CA PRO A 561 5.90 4.35 -24.75
C PRO A 561 7.12 4.33 -23.81
N ILE A 562 7.40 5.44 -23.13
CA ILE A 562 8.53 5.55 -22.20
C ILE A 562 8.08 5.18 -20.79
N LEU A 563 8.81 4.30 -20.10
CA LEU A 563 8.56 4.03 -18.68
C LEU A 563 8.72 5.32 -17.86
N PRO A 564 7.68 5.73 -17.10
CA PRO A 564 7.76 6.92 -16.26
C PRO A 564 8.79 6.67 -15.15
N ARG A 565 9.72 7.62 -14.99
CA ARG A 565 10.73 7.59 -13.92
C ARG A 565 10.57 8.83 -13.06
N THR A 566 10.52 8.65 -11.75
CA THR A 566 10.49 9.78 -10.81
C THR A 566 11.90 10.27 -10.52
N GLN A 567 12.05 11.59 -10.37
CA GLN A 567 13.23 12.20 -9.79
C GLN A 567 12.89 12.71 -8.39
N ASN A 568 13.46 12.09 -7.36
CA ASN A 568 13.23 12.45 -5.97
C ASN A 568 11.71 12.56 -5.68
N GLY A 569 10.95 11.55 -6.10
CA GLY A 569 9.48 11.49 -5.96
C GLY A 569 8.66 12.31 -6.96
N ARG A 570 9.27 13.19 -7.76
CA ARG A 570 8.56 14.05 -8.72
C ARG A 570 8.47 13.40 -10.10
N GLN A 571 7.32 13.54 -10.75
CA GLN A 571 7.09 13.08 -12.12
C GLN A 571 7.76 14.02 -13.14
N PRO A 572 8.19 13.52 -14.31
CA PRO A 572 8.76 14.36 -15.35
C PRO A 572 7.67 15.27 -15.94
N SER A 573 8.00 16.54 -16.13
CA SER A 573 7.11 17.52 -16.78
C SER A 573 7.25 17.50 -18.31
N LEU A 574 8.37 17.02 -18.84
CA LEU A 574 8.60 16.84 -20.27
C LEU A 574 9.37 15.54 -20.51
N MET A 575 8.98 14.79 -21.53
CA MET A 575 9.69 13.62 -22.03
C MET A 575 9.79 13.70 -23.54
N LEU A 576 10.96 13.39 -24.09
CA LEU A 576 11.21 13.36 -25.54
C LEU A 576 12.02 12.11 -25.89
N ILE A 577 11.86 11.64 -27.11
CA ILE A 577 12.64 10.55 -27.70
C ILE A 577 13.32 11.01 -28.98
N ARG A 578 14.46 10.41 -29.32
CA ARG A 578 15.14 10.57 -30.61
C ARG A 578 15.64 9.20 -31.05
N GLU A 579 15.39 8.84 -32.30
CA GLU A 579 15.90 7.59 -32.88
C GLU A 579 17.43 7.63 -32.89
N ASP A 580 18.08 6.49 -32.63
CA ASP A 580 19.52 6.34 -32.84
C ASP A 580 19.75 5.62 -34.18
N PRO A 581 20.11 6.33 -35.25
CA PRO A 581 20.32 5.72 -36.56
C PRO A 581 21.57 4.84 -36.63
N ASP A 582 22.51 4.98 -35.69
CA ASP A 582 23.77 4.24 -35.68
C ASP A 582 23.65 2.91 -34.91
N ASP A 583 22.58 2.72 -34.12
CA ASP A 583 22.34 1.48 -33.38
C ASP A 583 21.70 0.38 -34.25
N ARG A 584 22.54 -0.54 -34.72
CA ARG A 584 22.14 -1.73 -35.49
C ARG A 584 21.22 -2.70 -34.72
N GLN A 585 21.14 -2.62 -33.40
CA GLN A 585 20.28 -3.47 -32.56
C GLN A 585 18.91 -2.85 -32.26
N GLY A 586 18.67 -1.59 -32.65
CA GLY A 586 17.43 -0.88 -32.42
C GLY A 586 17.37 -0.25 -31.02
N GLY A 587 17.88 0.97 -30.91
CA GLY A 587 17.91 1.77 -29.69
C GLY A 587 17.22 3.11 -29.87
N ARG A 588 17.08 3.84 -28.77
CA ARG A 588 16.57 5.22 -28.78
C ARG A 588 17.20 6.04 -27.68
N TRP A 589 17.33 7.33 -27.93
CA TRP A 589 17.64 8.31 -26.91
C TRP A 589 16.38 8.79 -26.22
N VAL A 590 16.44 8.90 -24.90
CA VAL A 590 15.34 9.39 -24.07
C VAL A 590 15.79 10.57 -23.21
N LEU A 591 15.06 11.67 -23.33
CA LEU A 591 15.22 12.85 -22.50
C LEU A 591 14.05 12.99 -21.55
N ARG A 592 14.34 13.30 -20.28
CA ARG A 592 13.34 13.57 -19.25
C ARG A 592 13.71 14.86 -18.53
N LEU A 593 12.75 15.78 -18.36
CA LEU A 593 12.89 16.98 -17.52
C LEU A 593 11.94 16.93 -16.34
N TRP A 594 12.47 17.11 -15.13
CA TRP A 594 11.74 17.15 -13.88
C TRP A 594 11.74 18.56 -13.28
N PRO A 595 10.66 18.97 -12.62
CA PRO A 595 10.60 20.26 -11.94
C PRO A 595 11.51 20.24 -10.70
N SER A 596 12.29 21.30 -10.50
CA SER A 596 13.03 21.52 -9.27
C SER A 596 12.26 22.45 -8.31
N ARG A 597 12.73 22.56 -7.07
CA ARG A 597 12.23 23.56 -6.10
C ARG A 597 12.73 24.98 -6.40
N TYR A 598 13.66 25.13 -7.34
CA TYR A 598 14.30 26.40 -7.63
C TYR A 598 13.58 27.16 -8.74
N GLN A 599 13.58 28.48 -8.62
CA GLN A 599 13.17 29.40 -9.66
C GLN A 599 14.30 30.37 -9.96
N ILE A 600 14.49 30.69 -11.24
CA ILE A 600 15.49 31.64 -11.69
C ILE A 600 14.81 33.00 -11.91
N LEU A 601 15.27 34.01 -11.18
CA LEU A 601 14.92 35.40 -11.42
C LEU A 601 15.78 35.95 -12.56
N HIS A 602 15.14 36.27 -13.68
CA HIS A 602 15.78 36.85 -14.87
C HIS A 602 14.97 38.06 -15.34
N HIS A 603 15.60 39.25 -15.35
CA HIS A 603 14.97 40.54 -15.70
C HIS A 603 13.60 40.77 -15.02
N GLY A 604 13.51 40.51 -13.71
CA GLY A 604 12.29 40.71 -12.94
C GLY A 604 11.21 39.63 -13.11
N THR A 605 11.44 38.62 -13.96
CA THR A 605 10.50 37.49 -14.16
C THR A 605 11.06 36.22 -13.51
N LEU A 606 10.21 35.52 -12.76
CA LEU A 606 10.55 34.22 -12.17
C LEU A 606 10.28 33.09 -13.17
N GLN A 607 11.30 32.30 -13.47
CA GLN A 607 11.21 31.14 -14.35
C GLN A 607 11.40 29.85 -13.55
N PRO A 608 10.59 28.80 -13.77
CA PRO A 608 10.84 27.49 -13.16
C PRO A 608 12.15 26.89 -13.68
N LEU A 609 12.93 26.29 -12.77
CA LEU A 609 14.12 25.53 -13.13
C LEU A 609 13.78 24.04 -13.18
N TYR A 610 14.18 23.40 -14.28
CA TYR A 610 14.02 21.97 -14.52
C TYR A 610 15.38 21.28 -14.54
N LEU A 611 15.43 20.05 -14.03
CA LEU A 611 16.59 19.18 -14.10
C LEU A 611 16.32 18.07 -15.09
N GLY A 612 17.29 17.69 -15.89
CA GLY A 612 17.08 16.67 -16.92
C GLY A 612 18.19 15.65 -17.05
N SER A 613 17.78 14.46 -17.46
CA SER A 613 18.68 13.38 -17.89
C SER A 613 18.46 13.10 -19.37
N VAL A 614 19.52 12.59 -20.00
CA VAL A 614 19.51 12.06 -21.36
C VAL A 614 20.18 10.70 -21.27
N VAL A 615 19.46 9.65 -21.67
CA VAL A 615 19.92 8.26 -21.55
C VAL A 615 19.61 7.50 -22.84
N HIS A 616 20.43 6.49 -23.15
CA HIS A 616 20.14 5.56 -24.22
C HIS A 616 19.30 4.39 -23.69
N GLU A 617 18.29 3.96 -24.43
CA GLU A 617 17.52 2.75 -24.16
C GLU A 617 17.72 1.75 -25.30
N ASP A 618 18.35 0.62 -24.98
CA ASP A 618 18.47 -0.52 -25.90
C ASP A 618 17.16 -1.32 -25.84
N ILE A 619 16.54 -1.61 -26.98
CA ILE A 619 15.33 -2.45 -26.98
C ILE A 619 15.74 -3.91 -27.10
N LEU A 620 15.84 -4.57 -25.94
CA LEU A 620 16.14 -6.00 -25.89
C LEU A 620 14.99 -6.82 -26.45
N ARG A 621 15.35 -7.81 -27.29
CA ARG A 621 14.41 -8.78 -27.85
C ARG A 621 14.77 -10.22 -27.49
N PRO A 622 14.62 -10.64 -26.22
CA PRO A 622 14.88 -12.02 -25.82
C PRO A 622 13.97 -12.96 -26.63
N MET A 623 14.58 -13.87 -27.39
CA MET A 623 13.88 -14.85 -28.25
C MET A 623 12.95 -14.25 -29.32
N GLY A 624 13.02 -12.93 -29.59
CA GLY A 624 12.20 -12.25 -30.61
C GLY A 624 10.74 -12.02 -30.23
N GLU A 625 10.33 -12.38 -29.01
CA GLU A 625 8.92 -12.34 -28.56
C GLU A 625 8.60 -11.13 -27.67
N PHE A 626 9.60 -10.43 -27.13
CA PHE A 626 9.41 -9.29 -26.24
C PHE A 626 10.26 -8.11 -26.71
N SER A 627 9.82 -6.87 -26.50
CA SER A 627 10.58 -5.65 -26.82
C SER A 627 10.72 -4.83 -25.56
N GLY A 628 11.71 -5.16 -24.72
CA GLY A 628 11.91 -4.56 -23.41
C GLY A 628 13.04 -3.53 -23.40
N PRO A 629 12.82 -2.29 -22.91
CA PRO A 629 13.88 -1.29 -22.84
C PRO A 629 14.85 -1.63 -21.72
N ARG A 630 16.14 -1.69 -22.04
CA ARG A 630 17.24 -1.65 -21.09
C ARG A 630 17.87 -0.27 -21.17
N THR A 631 17.78 0.50 -20.10
CA THR A 631 18.40 1.82 -20.05
C THR A 631 19.89 1.68 -19.77
N ASN A 632 20.71 2.23 -20.65
CA ASN A 632 22.11 2.46 -20.35
C ASN A 632 22.24 3.74 -19.51
N VAL A 633 22.91 3.63 -18.37
CA VAL A 633 23.09 4.70 -17.39
C VAL A 633 24.31 5.57 -17.76
N ASP A 634 25.11 5.13 -18.73
CA ASP A 634 26.25 5.89 -19.25
C ASP A 634 25.80 7.23 -19.85
N VAL A 635 26.60 8.26 -19.59
CA VAL A 635 26.33 9.64 -20.02
C VAL A 635 26.52 9.73 -21.55
N PRO A 636 25.56 10.29 -22.32
CA PRO A 636 25.78 10.62 -23.72
C PRO A 636 26.99 11.54 -23.92
N ASP A 637 27.51 11.61 -25.15
CA ASP A 637 28.45 12.67 -25.50
C ASP A 637 27.79 14.03 -25.19
N PRO A 638 28.49 14.95 -24.49
CA PRO A 638 27.99 16.29 -24.25
C PRO A 638 27.46 17.00 -25.50
N ALA A 639 28.02 16.71 -26.68
CA ALA A 639 27.58 17.24 -27.96
C ALA A 639 26.13 16.86 -28.32
N ASP A 640 25.62 15.74 -27.81
CA ASP A 640 24.26 15.26 -28.03
C ASP A 640 23.24 15.84 -27.05
N ASN A 641 23.68 16.70 -26.13
CA ASN A 641 22.79 17.32 -25.15
C ASN A 641 21.92 18.41 -25.81
N PRO A 642 20.59 18.24 -25.92
CA PRO A 642 19.72 19.20 -26.60
C PRO A 642 19.63 20.55 -25.87
N ALA A 643 20.07 20.64 -24.62
CA ALA A 643 20.17 21.92 -23.94
C ALA A 643 21.25 22.84 -24.55
N LEU A 644 22.21 22.31 -25.33
CA LEU A 644 23.17 23.12 -26.09
C LEU A 644 22.53 23.93 -27.22
N LEU A 645 21.31 23.57 -27.65
CA LEU A 645 20.55 24.31 -28.67
C LEU A 645 19.98 25.63 -28.13
N MET A 646 20.10 25.88 -26.83
CA MET A 646 19.67 27.12 -26.20
C MET A 646 20.72 28.21 -26.42
N THR A 647 20.32 29.44 -26.79
CA THR A 647 21.26 30.55 -27.05
C THR A 647 22.12 30.92 -25.84
N SER A 648 21.63 30.64 -24.63
CA SER A 648 22.33 30.95 -23.37
C SER A 648 23.05 29.74 -22.74
N ALA A 649 23.23 28.66 -23.50
CA ALA A 649 23.79 27.40 -23.02
C ALA A 649 25.24 27.56 -22.52
N VAL A 650 25.51 27.05 -21.31
CA VAL A 650 26.85 27.02 -20.71
C VAL A 650 27.12 25.64 -20.16
N THR A 651 28.23 25.03 -20.58
CA THR A 651 28.68 23.74 -20.05
C THR A 651 29.54 23.94 -18.81
N ARG A 652 29.29 23.13 -17.78
CA ARG A 652 30.06 23.08 -16.53
C ARG A 652 30.42 21.62 -16.20
N LYS A 653 31.51 21.42 -15.46
CA LYS A 653 31.97 20.11 -15.02
C LYS A 653 31.72 19.94 -13.52
N ARG A 654 30.97 18.90 -13.14
CA ARG A 654 30.71 18.51 -11.75
C ARG A 654 31.94 17.86 -11.13
N ALA A 655 31.92 17.71 -9.80
CA ALA A 655 33.02 17.11 -9.03
C ALA A 655 33.26 15.63 -9.36
N ASP A 656 32.20 14.90 -9.73
CA ASP A 656 32.23 13.51 -10.22
C ASP A 656 32.76 13.38 -11.67
N GLY A 657 33.05 14.51 -12.33
CA GLY A 657 33.53 14.57 -13.70
C GLY A 657 32.43 14.68 -14.77
N THR A 658 31.15 14.53 -14.41
CA THR A 658 30.02 14.65 -15.35
C THR A 658 29.86 16.08 -15.85
N LEU A 659 29.58 16.24 -17.14
CA LEU A 659 29.30 17.54 -17.75
C LEU A 659 27.80 17.86 -17.66
N VAL A 660 27.47 19.06 -17.20
CA VAL A 660 26.10 19.57 -17.09
C VAL A 660 25.96 20.82 -17.96
N VAL A 661 24.87 20.89 -18.71
CA VAL A 661 24.53 22.03 -19.57
C VAL A 661 23.46 22.88 -18.89
N LEU A 662 23.78 24.15 -18.68
CA LEU A 662 22.88 25.16 -18.12
C LEU A 662 22.29 25.97 -19.27
N GLY A 663 20.99 25.92 -19.49
CA GLY A 663 20.32 26.67 -20.56
C GLY A 663 19.14 27.49 -20.05
N SER A 664 18.89 28.66 -20.64
CA SER A 664 17.69 29.46 -20.40
C SER A 664 16.91 29.73 -21.69
N GLY A 665 15.58 29.73 -21.59
CA GLY A 665 14.67 29.95 -22.71
C GLY A 665 14.34 31.41 -23.00
N SER A 666 14.94 32.38 -22.29
CA SER A 666 14.61 33.81 -22.45
C SER A 666 15.66 34.58 -23.23
N GLU A 667 15.36 34.84 -24.49
CA GLU A 667 15.73 36.06 -25.19
C GLU A 667 14.50 36.49 -26.01
N ALA A 668 13.96 37.67 -25.70
CA ALA A 668 13.22 38.43 -26.69
C ALA A 668 14.22 38.81 -27.80
N PRO A 669 13.81 38.89 -29.07
CA PRO A 669 14.73 39.26 -30.13
C PRO A 669 15.29 40.66 -29.82
N THR A 670 16.61 40.79 -29.85
CA THR A 670 17.33 42.06 -29.79
C THR A 670 16.93 42.91 -30.99
N SER A 671 15.85 43.68 -30.87
CA SER A 671 15.59 44.79 -31.77
C SER A 671 16.51 45.94 -31.36
N THR A 672 17.72 45.96 -31.92
CA THR A 672 18.47 47.20 -32.07
C THR A 672 17.70 48.11 -33.04
N GLY A 673 16.81 48.92 -32.48
CA GLY A 673 16.17 50.06 -33.16
C GLY A 673 16.35 51.30 -32.28
N PRO A 674 16.69 52.46 -32.85
CA PRO A 674 17.12 53.61 -32.07
C PRO A 674 15.95 54.17 -31.25
N THR A 675 16.13 54.27 -29.95
CA THR A 675 15.21 54.99 -29.07
C THR A 675 15.25 56.47 -29.40
N SER A 676 14.20 56.98 -30.06
CA SER A 676 13.89 58.40 -30.10
C SER A 676 13.25 58.82 -28.78
N ASP A 677 13.70 59.95 -28.28
CA ASP A 677 13.25 60.66 -27.08
C ASP A 677 11.73 60.77 -26.96
N LEU A 678 11.18 60.42 -25.79
CA LEU A 678 9.98 61.06 -25.27
C LEU A 678 10.08 61.24 -23.74
N ALA A 679 9.98 62.51 -23.35
CA ALA A 679 10.05 63.07 -22.01
C ALA A 679 8.89 62.63 -21.08
N PRO A 680 9.03 62.79 -19.74
CA PRO A 680 8.01 62.36 -18.78
C PRO A 680 6.94 63.43 -18.57
N SER A 681 5.65 63.09 -18.76
CA SER A 681 4.54 63.92 -18.29
C SER A 681 4.13 63.52 -16.87
N ARG A 682 4.25 64.46 -15.93
CA ARG A 682 3.62 64.46 -14.60
C ARG A 682 2.11 64.75 -14.67
N ALA A 683 1.43 64.35 -13.60
CA ALA A 683 0.08 64.72 -13.09
C ALA A 683 -1.10 63.98 -13.74
N ARG A 684 -2.07 63.41 -13.02
CA ARG A 684 -2.57 63.60 -11.64
C ARG A 684 -2.87 62.28 -10.94
#